data_AF-A0A0L9UL06-F1
#
_entry.id   AF-A0A0L9UL06-F1
#
_cell.length_a   1.000
_cell.length_b   1.000
_cell.length_c   1.000
_cell.angle_alpha   90.00
_cell.angle_beta   90.00
_cell.angle_gamma   90.00
#
_symmetry.space_group_name_H-M   'P 1'
#
loop_
_entity.id
_entity.type
_entity.pdbx_description
1 polymer ?
#
loop_
_entity_poly.entity_id
_entity_poly.type
_entity_poly.pdbx_seq_one_letter_code
_entity_poly.pdbx_strand_id
1 'polypeptide(L)'
;MSRPKWFFLSLALSLSLLTLSRSVAARQFVLVLSQEDFKDDPGAEPDSSAEWDELGDGDAHKSEEDLDPGSWRPIFEPPSGEPQPLSEPDAAYYSAVDKLMSGNPALIEDGAAEIAAAAETGHPAAQSVLGFLWEMGLLRERSKGKAFLYHHFAAEGGNMQSKMALAYKYTRQDMFDKAVNLYAELAEVAVNNFLISKDSPVIEPVRLHNGAEENKEALRKSKGEEDEDFQILEYQAQKGNAVAMYKVGLFYYFGLRGLRRDHSKALSWFLKAVEKGEPRSMELLGEIYARGAGVERNYTKAFEWLTLASRHQLYSAYNGMGYLYVKGYGVDQKNYTKAKEYFEKAAENDEVGGHYNLGVMYLKGIGVKRDVKLACKFFVVAANNGQPKAFYQLAKIFHNGVGFKKNIHLATALYKLVAERGPWSSLSRWALESYLKGDLGKAFMLYSRMAEMGYEVAQSNAAWILDKYGERSMCMGESGFCTDAERHQRAHSLWWQASEQGNEHAALLIGDAYYYGRGTARDYERAAEAYMHAKSQSNAQAMFNLGYMHEHGQGLPFDLHLAKRYYDEALDHDRAAKLPVTLALSSLWVRKNYADSFMVHVIDSLPELYPKLEAWVENVLMEEGNATILTLFACLITVLYLRERQRRQAGVAAGEVAQPNLPNELGVPAR
;
A
#
# COMPACT_ATOMS: atom_id res chain seq x y z
N MET A 1 51.31 28.66 22.56
CA MET A 1 49.90 29.04 22.36
C MET A 1 49.32 28.21 21.21
N SER A 2 48.56 27.16 21.53
CA SER A 2 47.80 26.37 20.55
C SER A 2 46.56 25.81 21.24
N ARG A 3 45.37 26.28 20.84
CA ARG A 3 44.07 25.87 21.38
C ARG A 3 43.69 24.46 20.86
N PRO A 4 43.07 23.57 21.66
CA PRO A 4 42.72 22.24 21.21
C PRO A 4 41.33 22.20 20.56
N LYS A 5 41.26 21.46 19.45
CA LYS A 5 40.14 21.25 18.51
C LYS A 5 38.97 20.43 19.08
N TRP A 6 38.51 20.69 20.30
CA TRP A 6 37.43 19.90 20.93
C TRP A 6 36.07 20.59 20.98
N PHE A 7 35.95 21.81 20.43
CA PHE A 7 34.67 22.53 20.36
C PHE A 7 33.83 22.21 19.11
N PHE A 8 34.36 21.44 18.14
CA PHE A 8 33.62 21.06 16.93
C PHE A 8 32.90 19.71 17.03
N LEU A 9 33.19 18.88 18.03
CA LEU A 9 32.53 17.58 18.18
C LEU A 9 31.20 17.65 18.94
N SER A 10 31.01 18.67 19.79
CA SER A 10 29.77 18.83 20.58
C SER A 10 28.68 19.66 19.88
N LEU A 11 29.01 20.35 18.78
CA LEU A 11 28.03 21.10 17.97
C LEU A 11 27.48 20.27 16.79
N ALA A 12 28.15 19.15 16.44
CA ALA A 12 27.68 18.24 15.39
C ALA A 12 26.59 17.26 15.89
N LEU A 13 26.52 17.01 17.21
CA LEU A 13 25.50 16.14 17.81
C LEU A 13 24.17 16.84 18.13
N SER A 14 24.15 18.18 18.14
CA SER A 14 22.93 18.96 18.41
C SER A 14 22.26 19.52 17.15
N LEU A 15 22.93 19.49 15.99
CA LEU A 15 22.32 19.84 14.69
C LEU A 15 21.81 18.63 13.88
N SER A 16 22.05 17.39 14.31
CA SER A 16 21.48 16.20 13.67
C SER A 16 20.05 15.86 14.12
N LEU A 17 19.49 16.61 15.07
CA LEU A 17 18.12 16.45 15.59
C LEU A 17 17.08 17.35 14.89
N LEU A 18 17.48 18.10 13.84
CA LEU A 18 16.62 18.98 13.05
C LEU A 18 16.82 18.76 11.55
N THR A 19 16.71 17.51 11.09
CA THR A 19 16.36 17.23 9.70
C THR A 19 15.15 16.30 9.69
N LEU A 20 13.98 16.95 9.63
CA LEU A 20 12.70 16.47 9.15
C LEU A 20 12.65 14.97 8.79
N SER A 21 11.82 14.26 9.55
CA SER A 21 11.12 13.06 9.10
C SER A 21 10.40 13.36 7.77
N ARG A 22 11.09 13.18 6.64
CA ARG A 22 10.39 12.77 5.43
C ARG A 22 10.08 11.30 5.65
N SER A 23 8.81 11.03 5.92
CA SER A 23 8.22 9.70 5.78
C SER A 23 8.81 9.03 4.56
N VAL A 24 9.24 7.78 4.71
CA VAL A 24 9.51 6.89 3.57
C VAL A 24 8.23 6.87 2.75
N ALA A 25 8.20 7.70 1.71
CA ALA A 25 7.13 7.67 0.74
C ALA A 25 7.30 6.35 0.00
N ALA A 26 6.28 5.51 0.04
CA ALA A 26 6.16 4.39 -0.88
C ALA A 26 6.53 4.89 -2.28
N ARG A 27 7.37 4.15 -3.03
CA ARG A 27 7.74 4.52 -4.40
C ARG A 27 6.47 4.85 -5.16
N GLN A 28 6.28 6.13 -5.44
CA GLN A 28 5.12 6.62 -6.17
C GLN A 28 5.21 5.98 -7.56
N PHE A 29 4.17 5.24 -7.97
CA PHE A 29 4.10 4.70 -9.32
C PHE A 29 4.18 5.87 -10.30
N VAL A 30 5.29 5.96 -11.03
CA VAL A 30 5.47 6.95 -12.11
C VAL A 30 5.44 6.18 -13.41
N LEU A 31 4.38 6.41 -14.19
CA LEU A 31 4.30 5.98 -15.57
C LEU A 31 5.36 6.74 -16.38
N VAL A 32 6.41 6.03 -16.74
CA VAL A 32 7.44 6.49 -17.67
C VAL A 32 7.22 5.77 -18.99
N LEU A 33 6.73 6.50 -19.98
CA LEU A 33 6.67 6.00 -21.36
C LEU A 33 8.04 6.20 -22.02
N SER A 34 8.57 5.15 -22.62
CA SER A 34 9.82 5.19 -23.37
C SER A 34 9.61 5.83 -24.75
N GLN A 35 10.68 6.28 -25.40
CA GLN A 35 10.58 6.74 -26.80
C GLN A 35 10.08 5.63 -27.75
N GLU A 36 10.21 4.36 -27.38
CA GLU A 36 9.69 3.24 -28.16
C GLU A 36 8.17 3.16 -28.13
N ASP A 37 7.55 3.55 -27.00
CA ASP A 37 6.09 3.61 -26.84
C ASP A 37 5.46 4.73 -27.68
N PHE A 38 6.25 5.74 -28.05
CA PHE A 38 5.82 6.85 -28.92
C PHE A 38 6.04 6.59 -30.42
N LYS A 39 6.47 5.39 -30.83
CA LYS A 39 6.66 5.05 -32.25
C LYS A 39 5.30 4.91 -32.96
N ASP A 40 5.22 5.51 -34.14
CA ASP A 40 4.02 5.47 -34.99
C ASP A 40 3.81 4.06 -35.57
N ASP A 41 2.55 3.64 -35.72
CA ASP A 41 2.18 2.51 -36.57
C ASP A 41 1.72 3.06 -37.93
N PRO A 42 2.51 2.90 -39.01
CA PRO A 42 2.15 3.42 -40.33
C PRO A 42 0.92 2.75 -40.97
N GLY A 43 0.38 1.68 -40.39
CA GLY A 43 -0.80 0.96 -40.89
C GLY A 43 -2.12 1.22 -40.16
N ALA A 44 -2.12 2.01 -39.08
CA ALA A 44 -3.30 2.20 -38.25
C ALA A 44 -4.20 3.35 -38.75
N GLU A 45 -5.19 2.99 -39.58
CA GLU A 45 -6.57 3.49 -39.51
C GLU A 45 -6.95 4.14 -38.16
N PRO A 46 -7.08 5.47 -37.94
CA PRO A 46 -7.65 5.94 -36.69
C PRO A 46 -9.11 5.52 -36.66
N ASP A 47 -9.39 4.38 -36.05
CA ASP A 47 -10.75 3.86 -35.93
C ASP A 47 -11.61 4.89 -35.20
N SER A 48 -12.46 5.57 -35.97
CA SER A 48 -13.38 6.58 -35.46
C SER A 48 -14.55 5.96 -34.71
N SER A 49 -14.66 4.62 -34.68
CA SER A 49 -15.73 3.90 -34.00
C SER A 49 -15.44 3.57 -32.53
N ALA A 50 -14.21 3.77 -32.05
CA ALA A 50 -13.88 3.54 -30.65
C ALA A 50 -14.68 4.53 -29.76
N GLU A 51 -15.59 3.99 -28.96
CA GLU A 51 -16.44 4.75 -28.04
C GLU A 51 -15.55 5.27 -26.88
N TRP A 52 -15.11 6.53 -26.97
CA TRP A 52 -14.28 7.18 -25.95
C TRP A 52 -15.15 7.83 -24.88
N ASP A 53 -14.70 7.89 -23.61
CA ASP A 53 -15.47 8.56 -22.54
C ASP A 53 -15.89 9.96 -22.97
N GLU A 54 -17.19 10.23 -22.89
CA GLU A 54 -17.70 11.59 -22.97
C GLU A 54 -17.13 12.44 -21.83
N LEU A 55 -17.06 13.76 -22.05
CA LEU A 55 -16.73 14.70 -20.98
C LEU A 55 -17.88 14.67 -19.96
N GLY A 56 -17.94 13.64 -19.12
CA GLY A 56 -19.03 13.35 -18.18
C GLY A 56 -20.22 12.61 -18.81
N ASP A 57 -20.89 11.83 -17.98
CA ASP A 57 -22.07 10.99 -18.22
C ASP A 57 -21.84 9.71 -19.04
N GLY A 58 -21.48 8.64 -18.32
CA GLY A 58 -22.22 7.39 -18.52
C GLY A 58 -23.59 7.59 -17.87
N ASP A 59 -24.61 7.81 -18.69
CA ASP A 59 -26.00 7.90 -18.23
C ASP A 59 -26.44 6.53 -17.67
N ALA A 60 -26.34 6.38 -16.35
CA ALA A 60 -27.24 5.62 -15.47
C ALA A 60 -26.65 5.64 -14.06
N HIS A 61 -27.42 6.10 -13.08
CA HIS A 61 -27.14 5.82 -11.66
C HIS A 61 -27.38 4.34 -11.38
N LYS A 62 -26.49 3.47 -11.88
CA LYS A 62 -26.42 2.07 -11.48
C LYS A 62 -25.89 2.04 -10.06
N SER A 63 -26.58 1.35 -9.15
CA SER A 63 -26.07 1.17 -7.80
C SER A 63 -24.80 0.32 -7.84
N GLU A 64 -24.03 0.29 -6.75
CA GLU A 64 -22.89 -0.64 -6.69
C GLU A 64 -23.36 -2.11 -6.82
N GLU A 65 -24.59 -2.44 -6.39
CA GLU A 65 -25.15 -3.79 -6.58
C GLU A 65 -25.42 -4.09 -8.06
N ASP A 66 -25.86 -3.11 -8.84
CA ASP A 66 -26.04 -3.24 -10.29
C ASP A 66 -24.70 -3.41 -11.03
N LEU A 67 -23.62 -2.84 -10.48
CA LEU A 67 -22.27 -2.87 -11.05
C LEU A 67 -21.48 -4.12 -10.65
N ASP A 68 -21.76 -4.72 -9.48
CA ASP A 68 -21.21 -6.01 -9.04
C ASP A 68 -22.33 -6.96 -8.55
N PRO A 69 -23.06 -7.59 -9.48
CA PRO A 69 -24.10 -8.56 -9.14
C PRO A 69 -23.54 -9.75 -8.34
N GLY A 70 -24.15 -10.03 -7.19
CA GLY A 70 -23.69 -11.05 -6.24
C GLY A 70 -22.56 -10.58 -5.31
N SER A 71 -22.29 -9.26 -5.24
CA SER A 71 -21.40 -8.66 -4.25
C SER A 71 -21.83 -9.02 -2.82
N TRP A 72 -20.90 -9.03 -1.88
CA TRP A 72 -21.20 -9.37 -0.48
C TRP A 72 -21.72 -8.18 0.33
N ARG A 73 -21.99 -7.04 -0.33
CA ARG A 73 -22.47 -5.83 0.32
C ARG A 73 -23.75 -6.05 1.13
N PRO A 74 -24.77 -6.80 0.67
CA PRO A 74 -25.98 -7.03 1.47
C PRO A 74 -25.73 -7.71 2.82
N ILE A 75 -24.63 -8.46 2.96
CA ILE A 75 -24.25 -9.16 4.19
C ILE A 75 -23.62 -8.18 5.20
N PHE A 76 -22.74 -7.29 4.72
CA PHE A 76 -21.97 -6.39 5.58
C PHE A 76 -22.61 -5.00 5.76
N GLU A 77 -23.46 -4.60 4.83
CA GLU A 77 -24.13 -3.29 4.76
C GLU A 77 -25.59 -3.46 4.31
N PRO A 78 -26.45 -4.03 5.17
CA PRO A 78 -27.86 -4.13 4.86
C PRO A 78 -28.47 -2.73 4.66
N PRO A 79 -29.38 -2.55 3.69
CA PRO A 79 -29.99 -1.26 3.41
C PRO A 79 -30.71 -0.72 4.65
N SER A 80 -30.61 0.58 4.90
CA SER A 80 -31.21 1.25 6.07
C SER A 80 -32.74 1.45 5.97
N GLY A 81 -33.42 0.72 5.09
CA GLY A 81 -34.86 0.78 4.82
C GLY A 81 -35.48 -0.61 4.62
N GLU A 82 -36.74 -0.68 4.18
CA GLU A 82 -37.37 -1.98 3.89
C GLU A 82 -36.55 -2.73 2.82
N PRO A 83 -36.09 -3.97 3.10
CA PRO A 83 -35.38 -4.76 2.11
C PRO A 83 -36.30 -5.02 0.92
N GLN A 84 -35.82 -4.73 -0.29
CA GLN A 84 -36.50 -5.25 -1.48
C GLN A 84 -36.49 -6.78 -1.39
N PRO A 85 -37.60 -7.47 -1.70
CA PRO A 85 -37.64 -8.92 -1.65
C PRO A 85 -36.63 -9.49 -2.66
N LEU A 86 -35.61 -10.18 -2.15
CA LEU A 86 -34.66 -10.94 -2.95
C LEU A 86 -35.38 -12.12 -3.61
N SER A 87 -34.90 -12.57 -4.77
CA SER A 87 -35.36 -13.82 -5.35
C SER A 87 -35.00 -14.98 -4.40
N GLU A 88 -35.79 -16.06 -4.38
CA GLU A 88 -35.46 -17.24 -3.54
C GLU A 88 -34.04 -17.80 -3.79
N PRO A 89 -33.55 -17.89 -5.05
CA PRO A 89 -32.17 -18.29 -5.32
C PRO A 89 -31.13 -17.33 -4.74
N ASP A 90 -31.35 -16.01 -4.84
CA ASP A 90 -30.41 -15.02 -4.31
C ASP A 90 -30.38 -15.04 -2.78
N ALA A 91 -31.55 -15.19 -2.14
CA ALA A 91 -31.65 -15.30 -0.69
C ALA A 91 -30.90 -16.54 -0.16
N ALA A 92 -31.04 -17.68 -0.84
CA ALA A 92 -30.28 -18.89 -0.52
C ALA A 92 -28.77 -18.69 -0.69
N TYR A 93 -28.34 -18.03 -1.77
CA TYR A 93 -26.94 -17.68 -1.99
C TYR A 93 -26.37 -16.82 -0.86
N TYR A 94 -27.03 -15.71 -0.49
CA TYR A 94 -26.53 -14.83 0.57
C TYR A 94 -26.50 -15.52 1.94
N SER A 95 -27.49 -16.36 2.24
CA SER A 95 -27.49 -17.20 3.45
C SER A 95 -26.29 -18.15 3.49
N ALA A 96 -25.99 -18.80 2.36
CA ALA A 96 -24.85 -19.70 2.25
C ALA A 96 -23.50 -18.96 2.40
N VAL A 97 -23.37 -17.75 1.84
CA VAL A 97 -22.18 -16.91 2.03
C VAL A 97 -22.05 -16.46 3.49
N ASP A 98 -23.12 -16.03 4.14
CA ASP A 98 -23.08 -15.65 5.57
C ASP A 98 -22.58 -16.80 6.45
N LYS A 99 -23.03 -18.03 6.19
CA LYS A 99 -22.54 -19.24 6.85
C LYS A 99 -21.03 -19.47 6.64
N LEU A 100 -20.52 -19.26 5.42
CA LEU A 100 -19.07 -19.30 5.14
C LEU A 100 -18.28 -18.26 5.93
N MET A 101 -18.91 -17.15 6.31
CA MET A 101 -18.31 -16.04 7.05
C MET A 101 -18.52 -16.11 8.57
N SER A 102 -19.20 -17.16 9.06
CA SER A 102 -19.61 -17.31 10.46
C SER A 102 -18.48 -17.61 11.44
N GLY A 103 -17.32 -18.06 10.94
CA GLY A 103 -16.23 -18.52 11.80
C GLY A 103 -16.52 -19.84 12.55
N ASN A 104 -17.55 -20.59 12.14
CA ASN A 104 -17.87 -21.91 12.67
C ASN A 104 -17.64 -22.99 11.60
N PRO A 105 -16.76 -23.98 11.81
CA PRO A 105 -16.48 -25.03 10.83
C PRO A 105 -17.71 -25.78 10.28
N ALA A 106 -18.70 -26.06 11.14
CA ALA A 106 -19.92 -26.77 10.72
C ALA A 106 -20.80 -25.91 9.81
N LEU A 107 -20.97 -24.63 10.15
CA LEU A 107 -21.69 -23.69 9.30
C LEU A 107 -20.94 -23.44 7.98
N ILE A 108 -19.61 -23.41 8.02
CA ILE A 108 -18.78 -23.30 6.82
C ILE A 108 -19.00 -24.52 5.90
N GLU A 109 -19.09 -25.73 6.46
CA GLU A 109 -19.41 -26.95 5.70
C GLU A 109 -20.81 -26.88 5.06
N ASP A 110 -21.82 -26.53 5.85
CA ASP A 110 -23.20 -26.37 5.37
C ASP A 110 -23.29 -25.31 4.26
N GLY A 111 -22.66 -24.15 4.47
CA GLY A 111 -22.60 -23.08 3.49
C GLY A 111 -21.87 -23.50 2.22
N ALA A 112 -20.78 -24.25 2.32
CA ALA A 112 -20.05 -24.77 1.17
C ALA A 112 -20.87 -25.78 0.34
N ALA A 113 -21.72 -26.58 1.00
CA ALA A 113 -22.64 -27.51 0.34
C ALA A 113 -23.79 -26.76 -0.37
N GLU A 114 -24.36 -25.74 0.27
CA GLU A 114 -25.40 -24.89 -0.32
C GLU A 114 -24.90 -24.10 -1.53
N ILE A 115 -23.67 -23.56 -1.45
CA ILE A 115 -23.02 -22.92 -2.61
C ILE A 115 -22.81 -23.92 -3.74
N ALA A 116 -22.42 -25.16 -3.45
CA ALA A 116 -22.24 -26.18 -4.48
C ALA A 116 -23.57 -26.48 -5.19
N ALA A 117 -24.66 -26.67 -4.44
CA ALA A 117 -25.98 -26.91 -4.99
C ALA A 117 -26.47 -25.72 -5.85
N ALA A 118 -26.29 -24.48 -5.38
CA ALA A 118 -26.66 -23.29 -6.15
C ALA A 118 -25.78 -23.09 -7.40
N ALA A 119 -24.50 -23.48 -7.37
CA ALA A 119 -23.64 -23.41 -8.53
C ALA A 119 -24.03 -24.42 -9.62
N GLU A 120 -24.52 -25.61 -9.23
CA GLU A 120 -25.03 -26.64 -10.15
C GLU A 120 -26.30 -26.21 -10.88
N THR A 121 -27.13 -25.36 -10.26
CA THR A 121 -28.32 -24.79 -10.93
C THR A 121 -27.98 -23.63 -11.89
N GLY A 122 -26.71 -23.23 -11.98
CA GLY A 122 -26.24 -22.20 -12.90
C GLY A 122 -26.15 -20.80 -12.30
N HIS A 123 -26.28 -20.64 -10.97
CA HIS A 123 -26.20 -19.32 -10.34
C HIS A 123 -24.78 -18.72 -10.46
N PRO A 124 -24.56 -17.59 -11.17
CA PRO A 124 -23.22 -17.09 -11.46
C PRO A 124 -22.41 -16.72 -10.21
N ALA A 125 -23.04 -16.07 -9.22
CA ALA A 125 -22.36 -15.72 -7.97
C ALA A 125 -21.97 -16.97 -7.14
N ALA A 126 -22.84 -17.98 -7.05
CA ALA A 126 -22.52 -19.25 -6.40
C ALA A 126 -21.39 -19.99 -7.13
N GLN A 127 -21.39 -20.01 -8.47
CA GLN A 127 -20.27 -20.55 -9.25
C GLN A 127 -18.96 -19.80 -8.96
N SER A 128 -19.02 -18.48 -8.80
CA SER A 128 -17.86 -17.67 -8.43
C SER A 128 -17.28 -18.03 -7.07
N VAL A 129 -18.15 -18.21 -6.06
CA VAL A 129 -17.73 -18.63 -4.72
C VAL A 129 -17.24 -20.07 -4.76
N LEU A 130 -17.88 -20.96 -5.51
CA LEU A 130 -17.44 -22.34 -5.66
C LEU A 130 -16.05 -22.44 -6.30
N GLY A 131 -15.77 -21.61 -7.32
CA GLY A 131 -14.43 -21.47 -7.91
C GLY A 131 -13.38 -21.13 -6.87
N PHE A 132 -13.68 -20.14 -6.03
CA PHE A 132 -12.84 -19.74 -4.90
C PHE A 132 -12.62 -20.88 -3.88
N LEU A 133 -13.68 -21.61 -3.52
CA LEU A 133 -13.56 -22.75 -2.60
C LEU A 133 -12.63 -23.84 -3.16
N TRP A 134 -12.65 -24.10 -4.47
CA TRP A 134 -11.74 -25.04 -5.13
C TRP A 134 -10.29 -24.52 -5.20
N GLU A 135 -10.08 -23.22 -5.39
CA GLU A 135 -8.74 -22.63 -5.44
C GLU A 135 -8.11 -22.61 -4.04
N MET A 136 -8.91 -22.32 -3.01
CA MET A 136 -8.49 -22.30 -1.62
C MET A 136 -8.34 -23.71 -1.03
N GLY A 137 -9.07 -24.70 -1.54
CA GLY A 137 -9.13 -26.05 -0.97
C GLY A 137 -9.82 -26.05 0.40
N LEU A 138 -10.94 -25.32 0.50
CA LEU A 138 -11.72 -25.21 1.73
C LEU A 138 -12.69 -26.40 1.84
N LEU A 139 -12.44 -27.27 2.83
CA LEU A 139 -13.19 -28.52 3.07
C LEU A 139 -13.21 -29.46 1.85
N ARG A 140 -12.19 -29.37 0.99
CA ARG A 140 -12.05 -30.15 -0.24
C ARG A 140 -10.61 -30.17 -0.74
N GLU A 141 -10.28 -31.17 -1.55
CA GLU A 141 -9.02 -31.21 -2.29
C GLU A 141 -8.91 -29.99 -3.24
N ARG A 142 -7.79 -29.29 -3.19
CA ARG A 142 -7.53 -28.12 -4.03
C ARG A 142 -7.47 -28.52 -5.51
N SER A 143 -8.22 -27.84 -6.37
CA SER A 143 -8.21 -28.11 -7.81
C SER A 143 -8.22 -26.83 -8.65
N LYS A 144 -7.04 -26.48 -9.18
CA LYS A 144 -6.86 -25.31 -10.07
C LYS A 144 -7.69 -25.40 -11.36
N GLY A 145 -7.97 -26.61 -11.82
CA GLY A 145 -8.77 -26.88 -13.02
C GLY A 145 -10.26 -26.63 -12.77
N LYS A 146 -10.81 -27.16 -11.66
CA LYS A 146 -12.19 -26.88 -11.26
C LYS A 146 -12.39 -25.41 -10.91
N ALA A 147 -11.46 -24.81 -10.17
CA ALA A 147 -11.49 -23.37 -9.88
C ALA A 147 -11.57 -22.53 -11.16
N PHE A 148 -10.71 -22.81 -12.14
CA PHE A 148 -10.76 -22.16 -13.45
C PHE A 148 -12.11 -22.34 -14.15
N LEU A 149 -12.64 -23.57 -14.18
CA LEU A 149 -13.90 -23.90 -14.83
C LEU A 149 -15.08 -23.11 -14.23
N TYR A 150 -15.21 -23.10 -12.91
CA TYR A 150 -16.30 -22.39 -12.24
C TYR A 150 -16.17 -20.87 -12.37
N HIS A 151 -14.96 -20.31 -12.30
CA HIS A 151 -14.77 -18.90 -12.61
C HIS A 151 -15.11 -18.56 -14.06
N HIS A 152 -14.83 -19.46 -15.00
CA HIS A 152 -15.19 -19.28 -16.40
C HIS A 152 -16.70 -19.19 -16.57
N PHE A 153 -17.47 -20.14 -16.03
CA PHE A 153 -18.94 -20.09 -16.07
C PHE A 153 -19.51 -18.86 -15.35
N ALA A 154 -18.97 -18.52 -14.17
CA ALA A 154 -19.40 -17.34 -13.45
C ALA A 154 -19.13 -16.04 -14.24
N ALA A 155 -17.97 -15.93 -14.90
CA ALA A 155 -17.61 -14.80 -15.73
C ALA A 155 -18.51 -14.67 -16.97
N GLU A 156 -18.84 -15.79 -17.63
CA GLU A 156 -19.83 -15.83 -18.72
C GLU A 156 -21.22 -15.42 -18.23
N GLY A 157 -21.58 -15.79 -17.00
CA GLY A 157 -22.78 -15.34 -16.29
C GLY A 157 -22.73 -13.89 -15.79
N GLY A 158 -21.69 -13.11 -16.13
CA GLY A 158 -21.58 -11.69 -15.81
C GLY A 158 -20.98 -11.35 -14.45
N ASN A 159 -20.44 -12.32 -13.70
CA ASN A 159 -19.85 -12.06 -12.38
C ASN A 159 -18.49 -11.36 -12.49
N MET A 160 -18.40 -10.11 -12.02
CA MET A 160 -17.21 -9.26 -12.15
C MET A 160 -16.01 -9.77 -11.34
N GLN A 161 -16.23 -10.31 -10.14
CA GLN A 161 -15.15 -10.85 -9.31
C GLN A 161 -14.46 -12.05 -9.98
N SER A 162 -15.20 -12.92 -10.69
CA SER A 162 -14.61 -14.02 -11.46
C SER A 162 -13.86 -13.53 -12.70
N LYS A 163 -14.35 -12.47 -13.35
CA LYS A 163 -13.61 -11.80 -14.43
C LYS A 163 -12.26 -11.26 -13.91
N MET A 164 -12.24 -10.63 -12.73
CA MET A 164 -10.99 -10.21 -12.08
C MET A 164 -10.03 -11.38 -11.82
N ALA A 165 -10.52 -12.47 -11.23
CA ALA A 165 -9.73 -13.67 -10.95
C ALA A 165 -9.14 -14.31 -12.23
N LEU A 166 -9.95 -14.42 -13.29
CA LEU A 166 -9.49 -14.94 -14.58
C LEU A 166 -8.49 -14.00 -15.27
N ALA A 167 -8.74 -12.70 -15.25
CA ALA A 167 -7.83 -11.71 -15.83
C ALA A 167 -6.46 -11.74 -15.16
N TYR A 168 -6.43 -11.86 -13.83
CA TYR A 168 -5.20 -12.04 -13.06
C TYR A 168 -4.49 -13.36 -13.42
N LYS A 169 -5.25 -14.46 -13.50
CA LYS A 169 -4.70 -15.77 -13.89
C LYS A 169 -4.11 -15.78 -15.29
N TYR A 170 -4.77 -15.16 -16.27
CA TYR A 170 -4.24 -15.00 -17.62
C TYR A 170 -2.99 -14.12 -17.66
N THR A 171 -2.93 -13.06 -16.86
CA THR A 171 -1.75 -12.19 -16.75
C THR A 171 -0.54 -12.98 -16.24
N ARG A 172 -0.71 -13.81 -15.21
CA ARG A 172 0.36 -14.68 -14.69
C ARG A 172 0.80 -15.80 -15.64
N GLN A 173 0.00 -16.09 -16.67
CA GLN A 173 0.30 -17.08 -17.71
C GLN A 173 0.77 -16.43 -19.02
N ASP A 174 1.10 -15.12 -18.98
CA ASP A 174 1.48 -14.32 -20.15
C ASP A 174 0.43 -14.31 -21.29
N MET A 175 -0.84 -14.60 -20.99
CA MET A 175 -1.96 -14.60 -21.93
C MET A 175 -2.62 -13.20 -22.02
N PHE A 176 -1.82 -12.19 -22.37
CA PHE A 176 -2.23 -10.78 -22.34
C PHE A 176 -3.41 -10.45 -23.27
N ASP A 177 -3.56 -11.15 -24.39
CA ASP A 177 -4.69 -10.97 -25.32
C ASP A 177 -6.05 -11.27 -24.67
N LYS A 178 -6.11 -12.23 -23.74
CA LYS A 178 -7.33 -12.54 -22.98
C LYS A 178 -7.48 -11.62 -21.77
N ALA A 179 -6.38 -11.37 -21.06
CA ALA A 179 -6.38 -10.55 -19.86
C ALA A 179 -6.81 -9.11 -20.15
N VAL A 180 -6.32 -8.51 -21.25
CA VAL A 180 -6.62 -7.12 -21.61
C VAL A 180 -8.12 -6.90 -21.84
N ASN A 181 -8.81 -7.84 -22.46
CA ASN A 181 -10.25 -7.72 -22.75
C ASN A 181 -11.09 -7.77 -21.47
N LEU A 182 -10.78 -8.70 -20.56
CA LEU A 182 -11.45 -8.79 -19.27
C LEU A 182 -11.18 -7.55 -18.41
N TYR A 183 -9.91 -7.13 -18.31
CA TYR A 183 -9.57 -5.94 -17.55
C TYR A 183 -10.13 -4.65 -18.16
N ALA A 184 -10.28 -4.56 -19.49
CA ALA A 184 -10.91 -3.42 -20.13
C ALA A 184 -12.38 -3.28 -19.71
N GLU A 185 -13.15 -4.37 -19.73
CA GLU A 185 -14.54 -4.39 -19.26
C GLU A 185 -14.63 -4.02 -17.78
N LEU A 186 -13.77 -4.61 -16.94
CA LEU A 186 -13.74 -4.31 -15.50
C LEU A 186 -13.34 -2.87 -15.20
N ALA A 187 -12.38 -2.33 -15.97
CA ALA A 187 -11.95 -0.95 -15.84
C ALA A 187 -13.05 0.03 -16.25
N GLU A 188 -13.85 -0.30 -17.27
CA GLU A 188 -15.02 0.48 -17.65
C GLU A 188 -16.07 0.51 -16.54
N VAL A 189 -16.40 -0.65 -15.95
CA VAL A 189 -17.29 -0.75 -14.78
C VAL A 189 -16.74 0.08 -13.61
N ALA A 190 -15.43 0.00 -13.33
CA ALA A 190 -14.79 0.79 -12.29
C ALA A 190 -14.86 2.30 -12.58
N VAL A 191 -14.62 2.73 -13.83
CA VAL A 191 -14.72 4.15 -14.24
C VAL A 191 -16.14 4.68 -14.12
N ASN A 192 -17.13 3.86 -14.46
CA ASN A 192 -18.54 4.18 -14.29
C ASN A 192 -18.93 4.28 -12.81
N ASN A 193 -18.30 3.48 -11.94
CA ASN A 193 -18.43 3.59 -10.48
C ASN A 193 -17.72 4.83 -9.89
N PHE A 194 -16.72 5.40 -10.59
CA PHE A 194 -16.11 6.67 -10.18
C PHE A 194 -17.13 7.79 -10.39
N LEU A 195 -18.06 7.93 -9.45
CA LEU A 195 -19.10 8.96 -9.35
C LEU A 195 -18.50 10.37 -9.43
N ILE A 196 -18.14 10.81 -10.63
CA ILE A 196 -17.64 12.14 -11.01
C ILE A 196 -16.52 12.65 -10.11
N SER A 197 -15.98 11.90 -9.15
CA SER A 197 -15.03 12.36 -8.13
C SER A 197 -13.68 12.65 -8.74
N LYS A 198 -13.09 13.74 -8.26
CA LYS A 198 -11.70 14.10 -8.56
C LYS A 198 -10.76 12.93 -8.20
N ASP A 199 -11.14 12.12 -7.21
CA ASP A 199 -10.53 10.84 -6.87
C ASP A 199 -11.59 9.78 -6.54
N SER A 200 -11.43 8.54 -7.02
CA SER A 200 -12.27 7.39 -6.66
C SER A 200 -12.42 7.24 -5.14
N PRO A 201 -13.45 6.56 -4.58
CA PRO A 201 -13.25 5.76 -3.36
C PRO A 201 -11.99 4.91 -3.50
N VAL A 202 -10.83 5.49 -3.22
CA VAL A 202 -9.66 4.70 -2.91
C VAL A 202 -9.94 4.26 -1.48
N ILE A 203 -10.61 3.11 -1.35
CA ILE A 203 -10.43 2.32 -0.14
C ILE A 203 -8.93 2.08 -0.11
N GLU A 204 -8.24 2.86 0.72
CA GLU A 204 -6.80 2.79 0.82
C GLU A 204 -6.46 1.35 1.22
N PRO A 205 -5.71 0.61 0.40
CA PRO A 205 -5.37 -0.74 0.75
C PRO A 205 -4.43 -0.69 1.95
N VAL A 206 -4.94 -1.08 3.12
CA VAL A 206 -4.18 -1.08 4.36
C VAL A 206 -3.44 -2.39 4.50
N ARG A 207 -2.11 -2.31 4.49
CA ARG A 207 -1.26 -3.46 4.76
C ARG A 207 -1.15 -3.68 6.27
N LEU A 208 -1.43 -4.90 6.72
CA LEU A 208 -1.44 -5.27 8.14
C LEU A 208 -0.03 -5.34 8.75
N HIS A 209 1.00 -5.43 7.91
CA HIS A 209 2.38 -5.69 8.32
C HIS A 209 3.37 -4.75 7.64
N ASN A 210 4.55 -4.64 8.23
CA ASN A 210 5.74 -4.04 7.66
C ASN A 210 6.90 -5.04 7.82
N GLY A 211 7.17 -5.82 6.76
CA GLY A 211 8.07 -6.96 6.84
C GLY A 211 7.54 -8.02 7.81
N ALA A 212 8.31 -8.32 8.86
CA ALA A 212 7.97 -9.33 9.86
C ALA A 212 7.13 -8.78 11.04
N GLU A 213 6.82 -7.48 11.06
CA GLU A 213 6.13 -6.82 12.17
C GLU A 213 4.73 -6.34 11.78
N GLU A 214 3.84 -6.19 12.76
CA GLU A 214 2.52 -5.63 12.54
C GLU A 214 2.61 -4.11 12.33
N ASN A 215 1.89 -3.60 11.34
CA ASN A 215 1.83 -2.17 11.02
C ASN A 215 0.87 -1.43 11.97
N LYS A 216 1.26 -1.33 13.24
CA LYS A 216 0.44 -0.74 14.31
C LYS A 216 -0.06 0.66 13.99
N GLU A 217 0.76 1.47 13.33
CA GLU A 217 0.40 2.86 13.00
C GLU A 217 -0.66 2.95 11.90
N ALA A 218 -0.57 2.13 10.85
CA ALA A 218 -1.62 2.10 9.83
C ALA A 218 -2.93 1.57 10.42
N LEU A 219 -2.86 0.50 11.21
CA LEU A 219 -4.04 -0.08 11.87
C LEU A 219 -4.73 0.91 12.83
N ARG A 220 -3.95 1.66 13.62
CA ARG A 220 -4.48 2.70 14.52
C ARG A 220 -5.28 3.75 13.76
N LYS A 221 -4.75 4.24 12.64
CA LYS A 221 -5.40 5.26 11.78
C LYS A 221 -6.65 4.75 11.06
N SER A 222 -6.87 3.44 11.01
CA SER A 222 -8.01 2.83 10.33
C SER A 222 -9.21 2.56 11.25
N LYS A 223 -9.16 3.00 12.52
CA LYS A 223 -10.21 2.74 13.52
C LYS A 223 -11.42 3.68 13.45
N GLY A 224 -11.49 4.59 12.48
CA GLY A 224 -12.63 5.48 12.28
C GLY A 224 -12.83 6.41 13.48
N GLU A 225 -14.04 6.42 14.03
CA GLU A 225 -14.42 7.28 15.18
C GLU A 225 -13.70 6.86 16.49
N GLU A 226 -13.16 5.65 16.55
CA GLU A 226 -12.37 5.16 17.70
C GLU A 226 -10.89 5.57 17.63
N ASP A 227 -10.42 6.16 16.53
CA ASP A 227 -9.06 6.70 16.42
C ASP A 227 -8.91 7.96 17.30
N GLU A 228 -7.96 7.94 18.24
CA GLU A 228 -7.66 9.08 19.11
C GLU A 228 -7.32 10.34 18.30
N ASP A 229 -6.58 10.20 17.18
CA ASP A 229 -6.24 11.35 16.33
C ASP A 229 -7.49 11.96 15.69
N PHE A 230 -8.47 11.12 15.32
CA PHE A 230 -9.74 11.57 14.80
C PHE A 230 -10.57 12.28 15.87
N GLN A 231 -10.65 11.74 17.09
CA GLN A 231 -11.38 12.37 18.19
C GLN A 231 -10.80 13.74 18.56
N ILE A 232 -9.48 13.87 18.58
CA ILE A 232 -8.80 15.16 18.78
C ILE A 232 -9.15 16.14 17.66
N LEU A 233 -9.13 15.68 16.41
CA LEU A 233 -9.49 16.50 15.25
C LEU A 233 -10.95 16.97 15.32
N GLU A 234 -11.88 16.07 15.64
CA GLU A 234 -13.29 16.40 15.78
C GLU A 234 -13.52 17.40 16.92
N TYR A 235 -12.88 17.22 18.07
CA TYR A 235 -12.92 18.17 19.16
C TYR A 235 -12.45 19.57 18.74
N GLN A 236 -11.35 19.67 17.99
CA GLN A 236 -10.86 20.94 17.44
C GLN A 236 -11.89 21.58 16.49
N ALA A 237 -12.52 20.76 15.63
CA ALA A 237 -13.57 21.23 14.73
C ALA A 237 -14.77 21.78 15.52
N GLN A 238 -15.21 21.09 16.59
CA GLN A 238 -16.29 21.54 17.46
C GLN A 238 -15.94 22.84 18.21
N LYS A 239 -14.65 23.07 18.52
CA LYS A 239 -14.17 24.32 19.14
C LYS A 239 -14.02 25.49 18.16
N GLY A 240 -14.33 25.30 16.89
CA GLY A 240 -14.33 26.37 15.89
C GLY A 240 -13.10 26.43 15.00
N ASN A 241 -12.22 25.42 15.01
CA ASN A 241 -11.09 25.37 14.10
C ASN A 241 -11.57 25.03 12.67
N ALA A 242 -11.50 26.02 11.77
CA ALA A 242 -11.99 25.90 10.39
C ALA A 242 -11.24 24.83 9.57
N VAL A 243 -9.92 24.69 9.77
CA VAL A 243 -9.10 23.67 9.10
C VAL A 243 -9.50 22.27 9.57
N ALA A 244 -9.80 22.11 10.86
CA ALA A 244 -10.27 20.84 11.41
C ALA A 244 -11.66 20.48 10.87
N MET A 245 -12.59 21.45 10.79
CA MET A 245 -13.91 21.25 10.17
C MET A 245 -13.78 20.75 8.73
N TYR A 246 -12.92 21.37 7.93
CA TYR A 246 -12.64 20.93 6.56
C TYR A 246 -12.11 19.49 6.51
N LYS A 247 -11.14 19.14 7.37
CA LYS A 247 -10.58 17.77 7.43
C LYS A 247 -11.62 16.73 7.84
N VAL A 248 -12.46 17.01 8.84
CA VAL A 248 -13.55 16.12 9.24
C VAL A 248 -14.55 15.95 8.09
N GLY A 249 -14.87 17.04 7.39
CA GLY A 249 -15.68 17.01 6.17
C GLY A 249 -15.09 16.10 5.10
N LEU A 250 -13.78 16.18 4.83
CA LEU A 250 -13.09 15.29 3.89
C LEU A 250 -13.20 13.82 4.28
N PHE A 251 -12.99 13.51 5.56
CA PHE A 251 -13.04 12.13 6.04
C PHE A 251 -14.42 11.50 5.84
N TYR A 252 -15.51 12.22 6.16
CA TYR A 252 -16.87 11.75 5.89
C TYR A 252 -17.21 11.78 4.39
N TYR A 253 -16.68 12.71 3.62
CA TYR A 253 -16.96 12.80 2.19
C TYR A 253 -16.39 11.60 1.42
N PHE A 254 -15.14 11.25 1.70
CA PHE A 254 -14.42 10.19 1.00
C PHE A 254 -14.50 8.82 1.69
N GLY A 255 -14.82 8.77 2.99
CA GLY A 255 -14.82 7.54 3.79
C GLY A 255 -13.41 7.10 4.20
N LEU A 256 -12.59 8.05 4.66
CA LEU A 256 -11.18 7.82 4.99
C LEU A 256 -11.00 7.39 6.44
N ARG A 257 -9.83 6.82 6.77
CA ARG A 257 -9.46 6.42 8.14
C ARG A 257 -10.42 5.44 8.82
N GLY A 258 -11.17 4.65 8.05
CA GLY A 258 -12.17 3.73 8.59
C GLY A 258 -13.53 4.36 8.86
N LEU A 259 -13.76 5.62 8.47
CA LEU A 259 -15.07 6.26 8.54
C LEU A 259 -15.95 5.85 7.35
N ARG A 260 -17.25 5.69 7.62
CA ARG A 260 -18.23 5.50 6.55
C ARG A 260 -18.49 6.82 5.84
N ARG A 261 -18.76 6.71 4.54
CA ARG A 261 -19.18 7.84 3.72
C ARG A 261 -20.51 8.39 4.23
N ASP A 262 -20.53 9.69 4.48
CA ASP A 262 -21.72 10.42 4.88
C ASP A 262 -21.67 11.81 4.27
N HIS A 263 -22.24 11.93 3.07
CA HIS A 263 -22.24 13.19 2.32
C HIS A 263 -23.03 14.29 3.03
N SER A 264 -24.04 13.94 3.84
CA SER A 264 -24.83 14.89 4.63
C SER A 264 -24.01 15.47 5.79
N LYS A 265 -23.29 14.62 6.55
CA LYS A 265 -22.34 15.08 7.56
C LYS A 265 -21.22 15.91 6.93
N ALA A 266 -20.66 15.44 5.82
CA ALA A 266 -19.60 16.15 5.09
C ALA A 266 -20.04 17.56 4.67
N LEU A 267 -21.22 17.69 4.05
CA LEU A 267 -21.83 18.97 3.68
C LEU A 267 -21.93 19.90 4.89
N SER A 268 -22.44 19.39 6.02
CA SER A 268 -22.61 20.19 7.24
C SER A 268 -21.28 20.75 7.77
N TRP A 269 -20.21 19.95 7.70
CA TRP A 269 -18.87 20.37 8.12
C TRP A 269 -18.23 21.34 7.14
N PHE A 270 -18.40 21.14 5.83
CA PHE A 270 -17.92 22.07 4.82
C PHE A 270 -18.57 23.44 4.91
N LEU A 271 -19.89 23.51 5.14
CA LEU A 271 -20.60 24.78 5.35
C LEU A 271 -20.06 25.51 6.58
N LYS A 272 -19.92 24.82 7.73
CA LYS A 272 -19.33 25.40 8.95
C LYS A 272 -17.90 25.89 8.74
N ALA A 273 -17.10 25.14 7.97
CA ALA A 273 -15.72 25.52 7.64
C ALA A 273 -15.67 26.83 6.83
N VAL A 274 -16.54 26.98 5.81
CA VAL A 274 -16.65 28.23 5.04
C VAL A 274 -17.09 29.40 5.93
N GLU A 275 -18.08 29.21 6.80
CA GLU A 275 -18.52 30.24 7.76
C GLU A 275 -17.40 30.70 8.70
N LYS A 276 -16.44 29.82 8.99
CA LYS A 276 -15.23 30.12 9.79
C LYS A 276 -14.02 30.55 8.96
N GLY A 277 -14.19 30.78 7.67
CA GLY A 277 -13.16 31.36 6.80
C GLY A 277 -12.21 30.35 6.16
N GLU A 278 -12.57 29.07 6.06
CA GLU A 278 -11.81 28.07 5.30
C GLU A 278 -12.35 27.94 3.87
N PRO A 279 -11.69 28.53 2.85
CA PRO A 279 -12.20 28.58 1.49
C PRO A 279 -12.12 27.24 0.77
N ARG A 280 -11.24 26.30 1.15
CA ARG A 280 -11.08 25.01 0.43
C ARG A 280 -12.36 24.17 0.39
N SER A 281 -13.23 24.34 1.37
CA SER A 281 -14.55 23.71 1.41
C SER A 281 -15.47 24.18 0.26
N MET A 282 -15.28 25.38 -0.30
CA MET A 282 -16.13 25.92 -1.36
C MET A 282 -16.09 25.09 -2.66
N GLU A 283 -14.92 24.53 -3.00
CA GLU A 283 -14.78 23.59 -4.14
C GLU A 283 -15.68 22.38 -3.93
N LEU A 284 -15.54 21.72 -2.77
CA LEU A 284 -16.27 20.50 -2.43
C LEU A 284 -17.78 20.74 -2.32
N LEU A 285 -18.19 21.94 -1.88
CA LEU A 285 -19.60 22.35 -1.90
C LEU A 285 -20.11 22.46 -3.35
N GLY A 286 -19.35 23.09 -4.24
CA GLY A 286 -19.69 23.15 -5.67
C GLY A 286 -19.84 21.76 -6.28
N GLU A 287 -18.93 20.85 -5.95
CA GLU A 287 -18.94 19.45 -6.34
C GLU A 287 -20.17 18.69 -5.80
N ILE A 288 -20.48 18.85 -4.52
CA ILE A 288 -21.66 18.26 -3.88
C ILE A 288 -22.94 18.67 -4.60
N TYR A 289 -23.14 19.96 -4.88
CA TYR A 289 -24.33 20.45 -5.58
C TYR A 289 -24.38 20.03 -7.05
N ALA A 290 -23.23 19.99 -7.74
CA ALA A 290 -23.18 19.52 -9.13
C ALA A 290 -23.60 18.05 -9.26
N ARG A 291 -23.33 17.24 -8.23
CA ARG A 291 -23.66 15.81 -8.20
C ARG A 291 -25.00 15.48 -7.56
N GLY A 292 -25.46 16.31 -6.63
CA GLY A 292 -26.53 15.92 -5.72
C GLY A 292 -26.07 14.91 -4.65
N ALA A 293 -24.82 15.02 -4.18
CA ALA A 293 -24.29 14.10 -3.16
C ALA A 293 -24.80 14.49 -1.76
N GLY A 294 -25.83 13.81 -1.26
CA GLY A 294 -26.47 14.15 0.03
C GLY A 294 -27.38 15.39 -0.04
N VAL A 295 -27.62 15.92 -1.25
CA VAL A 295 -28.51 17.06 -1.53
C VAL A 295 -29.16 16.87 -2.89
N GLU A 296 -30.22 17.63 -3.19
CA GLU A 296 -30.74 17.69 -4.56
C GLU A 296 -29.72 18.35 -5.50
N ARG A 297 -29.54 17.76 -6.68
CA ARG A 297 -28.61 18.26 -7.71
C ARG A 297 -29.02 19.66 -8.16
N ASN A 298 -28.09 20.61 -8.09
CA ASN A 298 -28.31 22.01 -8.44
C ASN A 298 -27.07 22.64 -9.08
N TYR A 299 -27.06 22.70 -10.41
CA TYR A 299 -25.93 23.21 -11.18
C TYR A 299 -25.70 24.72 -11.03
N THR A 300 -26.76 25.50 -10.78
CA THR A 300 -26.63 26.95 -10.56
C THR A 300 -25.89 27.23 -9.25
N LYS A 301 -26.30 26.58 -8.14
CA LYS A 301 -25.58 26.65 -6.87
C LYS A 301 -24.17 26.12 -6.97
N ALA A 302 -23.95 25.05 -7.74
CA ALA A 302 -22.62 24.53 -8.00
C ALA A 302 -21.73 25.59 -8.65
N PHE A 303 -22.23 26.25 -9.70
CA PHE A 303 -21.51 27.32 -10.40
C PHE A 303 -21.22 28.51 -9.49
N GLU A 304 -22.17 28.91 -8.62
CA GLU A 304 -21.97 29.98 -7.62
C GLU A 304 -20.83 29.64 -6.65
N TRP A 305 -20.85 28.45 -6.05
CA TRP A 305 -19.80 28.01 -5.13
C TRP A 305 -18.43 27.92 -5.80
N LEU A 306 -18.36 27.36 -7.02
CA LEU A 306 -17.10 27.29 -7.78
C LEU A 306 -16.60 28.70 -8.17
N THR A 307 -17.51 29.62 -8.49
CA THR A 307 -17.14 31.02 -8.76
C THR A 307 -16.55 31.67 -7.51
N LEU A 308 -17.14 31.45 -6.33
CA LEU A 308 -16.59 31.92 -5.06
C LEU A 308 -15.22 31.32 -4.78
N ALA A 309 -15.07 30.00 -4.93
CA ALA A 309 -13.79 29.31 -4.78
C ALA A 309 -12.70 29.88 -5.71
N SER A 310 -13.05 30.18 -6.97
CA SER A 310 -12.13 30.75 -7.95
C SER A 310 -11.64 32.16 -7.57
N ARG A 311 -12.45 32.96 -6.88
CA ARG A 311 -12.05 34.28 -6.36
C ARG A 311 -10.99 34.17 -5.26
N HIS A 312 -10.97 33.03 -4.55
CA HIS A 312 -9.94 32.67 -3.58
C HIS A 312 -8.74 31.94 -4.22
N GLN A 313 -8.63 31.93 -5.56
CA GLN A 313 -7.55 31.26 -6.32
C GLN A 313 -7.47 29.75 -6.07
N LEU A 314 -8.61 29.11 -5.77
CA LEU A 314 -8.68 27.65 -5.74
C LEU A 314 -8.80 27.13 -7.17
N TYR A 315 -7.68 26.70 -7.76
CA TYR A 315 -7.60 26.39 -9.18
C TYR A 315 -8.41 25.17 -9.61
N SER A 316 -8.67 24.27 -8.68
CA SER A 316 -9.62 23.17 -8.83
C SER A 316 -11.04 23.60 -9.19
N ALA A 317 -11.45 24.80 -8.76
CA ALA A 317 -12.74 25.36 -9.14
C ALA A 317 -12.84 25.65 -10.64
N TYR A 318 -11.72 26.01 -11.29
CA TYR A 318 -11.69 26.20 -12.75
C TYR A 318 -11.97 24.90 -13.49
N ASN A 319 -11.49 23.77 -12.97
CA ASN A 319 -11.83 22.46 -13.53
C ASN A 319 -13.35 22.20 -13.47
N GLY A 320 -13.98 22.44 -12.32
CA GLY A 320 -15.44 22.30 -12.17
C GLY A 320 -16.23 23.25 -13.08
N MET A 321 -15.82 24.51 -13.18
CA MET A 321 -16.47 25.48 -14.08
C MET A 321 -16.29 25.11 -15.55
N GLY A 322 -15.09 24.67 -15.96
CA GLY A 322 -14.82 24.19 -17.31
C GLY A 322 -15.76 23.06 -17.68
N TYR A 323 -15.96 22.09 -16.78
CA TYR A 323 -16.92 21.00 -16.96
C TYR A 323 -18.35 21.51 -17.18
N LEU A 324 -18.82 22.43 -16.33
CA LEU A 324 -20.15 23.03 -16.46
C LEU A 324 -20.33 23.73 -17.82
N TYR A 325 -19.30 24.40 -18.35
CA TYR A 325 -19.34 25.02 -19.67
C TYR A 325 -19.32 24.04 -20.85
N VAL A 326 -18.61 22.91 -20.73
CA VAL A 326 -18.66 21.84 -21.76
C VAL A 326 -20.07 21.29 -21.89
N LYS A 327 -20.72 21.04 -20.74
CA LYS A 327 -22.04 20.42 -20.68
C LYS A 327 -23.19 21.41 -20.86
N GLY A 328 -22.97 22.70 -20.59
CA GLY A 328 -24.01 23.71 -20.59
C GLY A 328 -24.88 23.65 -19.32
N TYR A 329 -24.33 23.16 -18.21
CA TYR A 329 -25.03 23.02 -16.93
C TYR A 329 -24.86 24.28 -16.08
N GLY A 330 -25.98 24.87 -15.63
CA GLY A 330 -25.95 26.08 -14.80
C GLY A 330 -25.40 27.33 -15.52
N VAL A 331 -25.31 27.29 -16.85
CA VAL A 331 -24.84 28.38 -17.72
C VAL A 331 -25.78 28.55 -18.91
N ASP A 332 -25.79 29.73 -19.54
CA ASP A 332 -26.73 30.06 -20.62
C ASP A 332 -26.62 29.14 -21.85
N GLN A 333 -25.38 28.74 -22.20
CA GLN A 333 -25.10 27.85 -23.33
C GLN A 333 -23.74 27.16 -23.19
N LYS A 334 -23.57 26.03 -23.89
CA LYS A 334 -22.27 25.35 -24.02
C LYS A 334 -21.23 26.30 -24.61
N ASN A 335 -20.04 26.34 -24.02
CA ASN A 335 -18.94 27.17 -24.52
C ASN A 335 -17.59 26.45 -24.34
N TYR A 336 -17.15 25.79 -25.41
CA TYR A 336 -15.91 25.01 -25.40
C TYR A 336 -14.65 25.87 -25.30
N THR A 337 -14.68 27.11 -25.81
CA THR A 337 -13.55 28.04 -25.70
C THR A 337 -13.32 28.45 -24.25
N LYS A 338 -14.38 28.85 -23.52
CA LYS A 338 -14.29 29.14 -22.09
C LYS A 338 -13.91 27.89 -21.28
N ALA A 339 -14.45 26.73 -21.64
CA ALA A 339 -14.07 25.49 -20.96
C ALA A 339 -12.58 25.20 -21.10
N LYS A 340 -12.04 25.32 -22.32
CA LYS A 340 -10.60 25.18 -22.60
C LYS A 340 -9.78 26.16 -21.75
N GLU A 341 -10.12 27.45 -21.75
CA GLU A 341 -9.43 28.46 -20.95
C GLU A 341 -9.41 28.11 -19.46
N TYR A 342 -10.51 27.62 -18.91
CA TYR A 342 -10.57 27.20 -17.51
C TYR A 342 -9.76 25.92 -17.24
N PHE A 343 -9.79 24.95 -18.14
CA PHE A 343 -8.96 23.74 -17.99
C PHE A 343 -7.46 24.05 -18.15
N GLU A 344 -7.07 24.96 -19.05
CA GLU A 344 -5.70 25.47 -19.17
C GLU A 344 -5.27 26.15 -17.89
N LYS A 345 -6.09 27.05 -17.34
CA LYS A 345 -5.79 27.71 -16.06
C LYS A 345 -5.66 26.74 -14.89
N ALA A 346 -6.47 25.68 -14.86
CA ALA A 346 -6.33 24.61 -13.87
C ALA A 346 -5.01 23.85 -14.07
N ALA A 347 -4.72 23.39 -15.28
CA ALA A 347 -3.52 22.62 -15.60
C ALA A 347 -2.22 23.40 -15.36
N GLU A 348 -2.18 24.70 -15.69
CA GLU A 348 -1.04 25.59 -15.43
C GLU A 348 -0.70 25.74 -13.93
N ASN A 349 -1.65 25.39 -13.05
CA ASN A 349 -1.49 25.40 -11.59
C ASN A 349 -1.51 23.98 -11.00
N ASP A 350 -1.00 23.01 -11.77
CA ASP A 350 -0.79 21.61 -11.38
C ASP A 350 -2.08 20.85 -10.98
N GLU A 351 -3.25 21.35 -11.37
CA GLU A 351 -4.51 20.68 -11.10
C GLU A 351 -4.69 19.46 -12.01
N VAL A 352 -4.87 18.29 -11.40
CA VAL A 352 -4.94 16.99 -12.08
C VAL A 352 -6.12 16.90 -13.04
N GLY A 353 -7.30 17.38 -12.61
CA GLY A 353 -8.52 17.37 -13.44
C GLY A 353 -8.40 18.24 -14.69
N GLY A 354 -7.67 19.36 -14.61
CA GLY A 354 -7.41 20.24 -15.76
C GLY A 354 -6.62 19.51 -16.85
N HIS A 355 -5.53 18.85 -16.48
CA HIS A 355 -4.74 18.02 -17.40
C HIS A 355 -5.60 16.93 -18.04
N TYR A 356 -6.36 16.17 -17.25
CA TYR A 356 -7.23 15.12 -17.76
C TYR A 356 -8.25 15.65 -18.78
N ASN A 357 -8.96 16.72 -18.44
CA ASN A 357 -10.01 17.28 -19.31
C ASN A 357 -9.44 17.90 -20.59
N LEU A 358 -8.26 18.53 -20.55
CA LEU A 358 -7.55 18.93 -21.77
C LEU A 358 -7.19 17.72 -22.63
N GLY A 359 -6.71 16.64 -22.02
CA GLY A 359 -6.45 15.38 -22.71
C GLY A 359 -7.69 14.88 -23.46
N VAL A 360 -8.86 14.86 -22.83
CA VAL A 360 -10.12 14.46 -23.47
C VAL A 360 -10.50 15.42 -24.60
N MET A 361 -10.36 16.73 -24.41
CA MET A 361 -10.66 17.72 -25.46
C MET A 361 -9.80 17.51 -26.71
N TYR A 362 -8.50 17.29 -26.56
CA TYR A 362 -7.60 17.03 -27.69
C TYR A 362 -7.79 15.64 -28.31
N LEU A 363 -8.10 14.62 -27.50
CA LEU A 363 -8.36 13.26 -28.00
C LEU A 363 -9.60 13.24 -28.92
N LYS A 364 -10.66 13.94 -28.52
CA LYS A 364 -11.94 13.99 -29.25
C LYS A 364 -12.04 15.12 -30.27
N GLY A 365 -11.24 16.18 -30.14
CA GLY A 365 -11.37 17.39 -30.94
C GLY A 365 -12.55 18.29 -30.51
N ILE A 366 -12.88 18.32 -29.21
CA ILE A 366 -13.98 19.15 -28.68
C ILE A 366 -13.48 20.58 -28.50
N GLY A 367 -13.95 21.51 -29.33
CA GLY A 367 -13.52 22.91 -29.28
C GLY A 367 -12.04 23.15 -29.64
N VAL A 368 -11.30 22.11 -30.03
CA VAL A 368 -9.90 22.14 -30.45
C VAL A 368 -9.67 21.22 -31.64
N LYS A 369 -8.59 21.42 -32.39
CA LYS A 369 -8.17 20.44 -33.40
C LYS A 369 -7.73 19.16 -32.69
N ARG A 370 -8.25 18.01 -33.16
CA ARG A 370 -7.89 16.69 -32.61
C ARG A 370 -6.38 16.46 -32.69
N ASP A 371 -5.76 16.10 -31.57
CA ASP A 371 -4.34 15.76 -31.44
C ASP A 371 -4.15 14.68 -30.36
N VAL A 372 -3.99 13.43 -30.80
CA VAL A 372 -3.86 12.27 -29.91
C VAL A 372 -2.51 12.27 -29.17
N LYS A 373 -1.45 12.78 -29.78
CA LYS A 373 -0.11 12.81 -29.16
C LYS A 373 -0.06 13.81 -28.02
N LEU A 374 -0.68 14.98 -28.22
CA LEU A 374 -0.83 15.96 -27.16
C LEU A 374 -1.77 15.47 -26.06
N ALA A 375 -2.88 14.81 -26.42
CA ALA A 375 -3.77 14.19 -25.44
C ALA A 375 -3.06 13.17 -24.54
N CYS A 376 -2.25 12.29 -25.12
CA CYS A 376 -1.45 11.31 -24.38
C CYS A 376 -0.51 11.98 -23.37
N LYS A 377 0.17 13.06 -23.74
CA LYS A 377 1.03 13.82 -22.81
C LYS A 377 0.23 14.34 -21.60
N PHE A 378 -0.94 14.92 -21.85
CA PHE A 378 -1.83 15.39 -20.78
C PHE A 378 -2.30 14.25 -19.88
N PHE A 379 -2.68 13.11 -20.46
CA PHE A 379 -3.07 11.94 -19.68
C PHE A 379 -1.93 11.35 -18.86
N VAL A 380 -0.69 11.30 -19.36
CA VAL A 380 0.47 10.81 -18.60
C VAL A 380 0.71 11.69 -17.36
N VAL A 381 0.61 13.01 -17.52
CA VAL A 381 0.74 13.94 -16.38
C VAL A 381 -0.40 13.71 -15.38
N ALA A 382 -1.64 13.61 -15.84
CA ALA A 382 -2.78 13.35 -14.96
C ALA A 382 -2.68 11.99 -14.24
N ALA A 383 -2.23 10.95 -14.95
CA ALA A 383 -2.03 9.60 -14.43
C ALA A 383 -0.94 9.57 -13.34
N ASN A 384 0.20 10.21 -13.57
CA ASN A 384 1.29 10.33 -12.59
C ASN A 384 0.89 11.11 -11.34
N ASN A 385 -0.09 12.00 -11.46
CA ASN A 385 -0.70 12.71 -10.34
C ASN A 385 -1.91 11.98 -9.74
N GLY A 386 -2.18 10.74 -10.14
CA GLY A 386 -3.14 9.85 -9.47
C GLY A 386 -4.52 9.70 -10.14
N GLN A 387 -4.80 10.35 -11.27
CA GLN A 387 -6.12 10.31 -11.92
C GLN A 387 -6.45 8.92 -12.50
N PRO A 388 -7.41 8.16 -11.95
CA PRO A 388 -7.73 6.81 -12.45
C PRO A 388 -8.26 6.80 -13.88
N LYS A 389 -9.09 7.80 -14.24
CA LYS A 389 -9.63 7.94 -15.59
C LYS A 389 -8.54 8.17 -16.64
N ALA A 390 -7.43 8.80 -16.27
CA ALA A 390 -6.30 9.00 -17.18
C ALA A 390 -5.62 7.66 -17.52
N PHE A 391 -5.44 6.77 -16.54
CA PHE A 391 -4.94 5.41 -16.80
C PHE A 391 -5.86 4.64 -17.74
N TYR A 392 -7.18 4.75 -17.56
CA TYR A 392 -8.15 4.11 -18.45
C TYR A 392 -8.05 4.62 -19.90
N GLN A 393 -7.95 5.93 -20.10
CA GLN A 393 -7.77 6.51 -21.44
C GLN A 393 -6.46 6.08 -22.09
N LEU A 394 -5.36 6.09 -21.33
CA LEU A 394 -4.06 5.58 -21.81
C LEU A 394 -4.14 4.09 -22.17
N ALA A 395 -4.79 3.28 -21.33
CA ALA A 395 -5.00 1.86 -21.60
C ALA A 395 -5.75 1.65 -22.92
N LYS A 396 -6.84 2.39 -23.18
CA LYS A 396 -7.57 2.34 -24.46
C LYS A 396 -6.71 2.75 -25.66
N ILE A 397 -5.92 3.81 -25.51
CA ILE A 397 -4.99 4.28 -26.55
C ILE A 397 -4.01 3.17 -26.92
N PHE A 398 -3.35 2.55 -25.94
CA PHE A 398 -2.37 1.48 -26.19
C PHE A 398 -2.99 0.15 -26.58
N HIS A 399 -4.20 -0.16 -26.12
CA HIS A 399 -4.93 -1.36 -26.48
C HIS A 399 -5.35 -1.33 -27.96
N ASN A 400 -5.86 -0.19 -28.42
CA ASN A 400 -6.37 -0.02 -29.78
C ASN A 400 -5.32 0.50 -30.76
N GLY A 401 -4.16 0.96 -30.29
CA GLY A 401 -3.11 1.53 -31.14
C GLY A 401 -3.48 2.89 -31.73
N VAL A 402 -4.22 3.72 -31.00
CA VAL A 402 -4.75 4.98 -31.52
C VAL A 402 -3.64 6.03 -31.52
N GLY A 403 -3.07 6.32 -32.69
CA GLY A 403 -1.98 7.28 -32.85
C GLY A 403 -0.61 6.81 -32.33
N PHE A 404 -0.50 5.54 -31.92
CA PHE A 404 0.69 4.88 -31.38
C PHE A 404 0.69 3.39 -31.73
N LYS A 405 1.84 2.72 -31.64
CA LYS A 405 1.89 1.26 -31.72
C LYS A 405 1.09 0.60 -30.60
N LYS A 406 0.32 -0.44 -30.94
CA LYS A 406 -0.39 -1.28 -29.97
C LYS A 406 0.58 -1.88 -28.94
N ASN A 407 0.30 -1.69 -27.66
CA ASN A 407 1.05 -2.25 -26.53
C ASN A 407 0.10 -2.91 -25.53
N ILE A 408 -0.13 -4.20 -25.72
CA ILE A 408 -1.11 -4.97 -24.93
C ILE A 408 -0.63 -5.12 -23.48
N HIS A 409 0.65 -5.40 -23.26
CA HIS A 409 1.20 -5.55 -21.90
C HIS A 409 0.97 -4.31 -21.05
N LEU A 410 1.30 -3.12 -21.60
CA LEU A 410 1.07 -1.86 -20.92
C LEU A 410 -0.42 -1.61 -20.72
N ALA A 411 -1.25 -1.84 -21.73
CA ALA A 411 -2.70 -1.68 -21.61
C ALA A 411 -3.29 -2.58 -20.52
N THR A 412 -2.90 -3.85 -20.44
CA THR A 412 -3.33 -4.80 -19.39
C THR A 412 -2.95 -4.28 -18.00
N ALA A 413 -1.71 -3.81 -17.82
CA ALA A 413 -1.26 -3.26 -16.54
C ALA A 413 -2.06 -2.00 -16.14
N LEU A 414 -2.29 -1.09 -17.09
CA LEU A 414 -3.05 0.13 -16.85
C LEU A 414 -4.53 -0.15 -16.56
N TYR A 415 -5.16 -1.06 -17.30
CA TYR A 415 -6.55 -1.47 -17.01
C TYR A 415 -6.66 -2.18 -15.66
N LYS A 416 -5.70 -3.05 -15.29
CA LYS A 416 -5.68 -3.70 -13.97
C LYS A 416 -5.69 -2.67 -12.85
N LEU A 417 -4.85 -1.62 -12.93
CA LEU A 417 -4.83 -0.54 -11.94
C LEU A 417 -6.20 0.13 -11.79
N VAL A 418 -6.93 0.33 -12.89
CA VAL A 418 -8.27 0.93 -12.86
C VAL A 418 -9.30 -0.05 -12.30
N ALA A 419 -9.29 -1.31 -12.76
CA ALA A 419 -10.20 -2.36 -12.34
C ALA A 419 -10.09 -2.65 -10.82
N GLU A 420 -8.90 -2.58 -10.24
CA GLU A 420 -8.71 -2.73 -8.77
C GLU A 420 -9.41 -1.64 -7.94
N ARG A 421 -9.95 -0.59 -8.55
CA ARG A 421 -10.73 0.46 -7.88
C ARG A 421 -12.24 0.28 -8.06
N GLY A 422 -12.69 -0.84 -8.64
CA GLY A 422 -14.10 -1.16 -8.83
C GLY A 422 -14.86 -1.44 -7.52
N PRO A 423 -16.19 -1.62 -7.57
CA PRO A 423 -17.03 -1.85 -6.38
C PRO A 423 -16.59 -3.02 -5.49
N TRP A 424 -16.05 -4.08 -6.09
CA TRP A 424 -15.52 -5.26 -5.39
C TRP A 424 -14.32 -4.97 -4.47
N SER A 425 -13.71 -3.78 -4.56
CA SER A 425 -12.67 -3.34 -3.61
C SER A 425 -13.20 -3.18 -2.17
N SER A 426 -14.52 -3.06 -1.98
CA SER A 426 -15.22 -3.01 -0.67
C SER A 426 -14.85 -4.16 0.26
N LEU A 427 -14.54 -5.35 -0.29
CA LEU A 427 -14.05 -6.51 0.46
C LEU A 427 -12.84 -6.18 1.34
N SER A 428 -11.93 -5.30 0.90
CA SER A 428 -10.69 -4.98 1.65
C SER A 428 -10.99 -4.25 2.94
N ARG A 429 -11.99 -3.36 2.91
CA ARG A 429 -12.44 -2.62 4.08
C ARG A 429 -13.10 -3.57 5.08
N TRP A 430 -14.02 -4.43 4.65
CA TRP A 430 -14.64 -5.40 5.56
C TRP A 430 -13.61 -6.39 6.13
N ALA A 431 -12.59 -6.75 5.35
CA ALA A 431 -11.48 -7.59 5.82
C ALA A 431 -10.68 -6.90 6.94
N LEU A 432 -10.36 -5.61 6.75
CA LEU A 432 -9.67 -4.79 7.73
C LEU A 432 -10.52 -4.58 8.99
N GLU A 433 -11.81 -4.24 8.84
CA GLU A 433 -12.75 -4.09 9.96
C GLU A 433 -12.85 -5.39 10.78
N SER A 434 -12.90 -6.54 10.10
CA SER A 434 -12.93 -7.86 10.75
C SER A 434 -11.63 -8.15 11.50
N TYR A 435 -10.49 -7.81 10.91
CA TYR A 435 -9.17 -7.96 11.55
C TYR A 435 -9.06 -7.10 12.81
N LEU A 436 -9.47 -5.82 12.74
CA LEU A 436 -9.43 -4.89 13.87
C LEU A 436 -10.34 -5.34 15.03
N LYS A 437 -11.47 -5.99 14.72
CA LYS A 437 -12.38 -6.61 15.70
C LYS A 437 -11.85 -7.93 16.27
N GLY A 438 -10.78 -8.48 15.73
CA GLY A 438 -10.20 -9.77 16.13
C GLY A 438 -10.86 -10.99 15.47
N ASP A 439 -11.76 -10.80 14.50
CA ASP A 439 -12.37 -11.87 13.71
C ASP A 439 -11.44 -12.26 12.55
N LEU A 440 -10.39 -13.00 12.92
CA LEU A 440 -9.28 -13.36 12.03
C LEU A 440 -9.71 -14.31 10.90
N GLY A 441 -10.65 -15.21 11.16
CA GLY A 441 -11.15 -16.15 10.15
C GLY A 441 -11.93 -15.43 9.06
N LYS A 442 -12.84 -14.53 9.44
CA LYS A 442 -13.56 -13.67 8.49
C LYS A 442 -12.60 -12.76 7.71
N ALA A 443 -11.64 -12.14 8.40
CA ALA A 443 -10.62 -11.32 7.75
C ALA A 443 -9.79 -12.13 6.74
N PHE A 444 -9.37 -13.35 7.11
CA PHE A 444 -8.62 -14.25 6.24
C PHE A 444 -9.43 -14.65 5.01
N MET A 445 -10.71 -14.99 5.16
CA MET A 445 -11.59 -15.32 4.04
C MET A 445 -11.76 -14.15 3.05
N LEU A 446 -12.00 -12.94 3.55
CA LEU A 446 -12.14 -11.74 2.72
C LEU A 446 -10.84 -11.39 2.00
N TYR A 447 -9.70 -11.40 2.70
CA TYR A 447 -8.41 -11.16 2.07
C TYR A 447 -8.04 -12.26 1.07
N SER A 448 -8.37 -13.53 1.35
CA SER A 448 -8.13 -14.63 0.41
C SER A 448 -8.95 -14.48 -0.87
N ARG A 449 -10.21 -14.04 -0.75
CA ARG A 449 -11.06 -13.74 -1.90
C ARG A 449 -10.48 -12.62 -2.75
N MET A 450 -9.96 -11.57 -2.13
CA MET A 450 -9.28 -10.50 -2.86
C MET A 450 -7.93 -10.91 -3.43
N ALA A 451 -7.20 -11.77 -2.72
CA ALA A 451 -5.92 -12.29 -3.17
C ALA A 451 -6.06 -13.08 -4.49
N GLU A 452 -7.13 -13.86 -4.62
CA GLU A 452 -7.52 -14.56 -5.85
C GLU A 452 -7.80 -13.59 -7.01
N MET A 453 -8.44 -12.45 -6.74
CA MET A 453 -8.68 -11.39 -7.73
C MET A 453 -7.42 -10.62 -8.15
N GLY A 454 -6.26 -10.93 -7.54
CA GLY A 454 -4.98 -10.33 -7.90
C GLY A 454 -4.55 -9.12 -7.08
N TYR A 455 -5.26 -8.80 -5.99
CA TYR A 455 -4.87 -7.69 -5.11
C TYR A 455 -3.61 -8.04 -4.31
N GLU A 456 -2.50 -7.37 -4.60
CA GLU A 456 -1.21 -7.60 -3.96
C GLU A 456 -1.29 -7.44 -2.42
N VAL A 457 -1.87 -6.34 -1.93
CA VAL A 457 -1.95 -6.09 -0.48
C VAL A 457 -2.77 -7.18 0.20
N ALA A 458 -3.85 -7.65 -0.43
CA ALA A 458 -4.67 -8.74 0.10
C ALA A 458 -3.92 -10.08 0.11
N GLN A 459 -3.10 -10.38 -0.90
CA GLN A 459 -2.22 -11.56 -0.89
C GLN A 459 -1.27 -11.50 0.31
N SER A 460 -0.62 -10.36 0.51
CA SER A 460 0.31 -10.18 1.63
C SER A 460 -0.40 -10.23 3.00
N ASN A 461 -1.61 -9.68 3.10
CA ASN A 461 -2.39 -9.69 4.34
C ASN A 461 -2.92 -11.08 4.68
N ALA A 462 -3.41 -11.83 3.69
CA ALA A 462 -3.83 -13.22 3.88
C ALA A 462 -2.65 -14.11 4.30
N ALA A 463 -1.48 -13.93 3.67
CA ALA A 463 -0.25 -14.63 4.03
C ALA A 463 0.18 -14.31 5.47
N TRP A 464 0.15 -13.03 5.85
CA TRP A 464 0.42 -12.58 7.21
C TRP A 464 -0.49 -13.23 8.25
N ILE A 465 -1.80 -13.30 7.98
CA ILE A 465 -2.75 -13.91 8.91
C ILE A 465 -2.44 -15.40 9.12
N LEU A 466 -2.10 -16.11 8.05
CA LEU A 466 -1.72 -17.52 8.10
C LEU A 466 -0.45 -17.75 8.94
N ASP A 467 0.61 -16.97 8.71
CA ASP A 467 1.88 -17.16 9.41
C ASP A 467 1.80 -16.72 10.89
N LYS A 468 1.08 -15.64 11.18
CA LYS A 468 1.08 -15.01 12.52
C LYS A 468 0.15 -15.71 13.51
N TYR A 469 -1.01 -16.17 13.05
CA TYR A 469 -2.12 -16.56 13.94
C TYR A 469 -2.42 -18.05 14.00
N GLY A 470 -1.69 -18.87 13.26
CA GLY A 470 -1.79 -20.32 13.36
C GLY A 470 -3.23 -20.83 13.19
N GLU A 471 -3.73 -21.65 14.10
CA GLU A 471 -5.11 -22.18 14.06
C GLU A 471 -6.19 -21.09 14.10
N ARG A 472 -5.91 -19.94 14.74
CA ARG A 472 -6.84 -18.80 14.79
C ARG A 472 -7.06 -18.14 13.42
N SER A 473 -6.21 -18.43 12.43
CA SER A 473 -6.44 -18.01 11.04
C SER A 473 -7.67 -18.67 10.40
N MET A 474 -8.20 -19.73 11.02
CA MET A 474 -9.29 -20.54 10.47
C MET A 474 -9.01 -21.10 9.07
N CYS A 475 -7.75 -21.40 8.78
CA CYS A 475 -7.40 -22.12 7.57
C CYS A 475 -8.08 -23.50 7.60
N MET A 476 -8.90 -23.78 6.59
CA MET A 476 -9.55 -25.08 6.39
C MET A 476 -8.87 -25.84 5.24
N GLY A 477 -8.43 -27.06 5.51
CA GLY A 477 -7.91 -28.05 4.56
C GLY A 477 -8.99 -29.05 4.13
N GLU A 478 -8.57 -30.23 3.65
CA GLU A 478 -9.48 -31.29 3.18
C GLU A 478 -10.24 -31.96 4.35
N SER A 479 -9.56 -32.22 5.46
CA SER A 479 -10.08 -32.99 6.59
C SER A 479 -10.43 -32.13 7.83
N GLY A 480 -10.57 -30.82 7.68
CA GLY A 480 -10.82 -29.88 8.79
C GLY A 480 -9.83 -28.71 8.79
N PHE A 481 -9.28 -28.35 9.96
CA PHE A 481 -8.28 -27.29 10.04
C PHE A 481 -6.99 -27.69 9.30
N CYS A 482 -6.37 -26.72 8.63
CA CYS A 482 -5.07 -26.91 7.98
C CYS A 482 -4.01 -27.31 9.00
N THR A 483 -3.20 -28.29 8.61
CA THR A 483 -1.92 -28.57 9.26
C THR A 483 -0.99 -27.35 9.13
N ASP A 484 0.02 -27.25 10.01
CA ASP A 484 1.01 -26.18 9.92
C ASP A 484 1.74 -26.18 8.57
N ALA A 485 2.01 -27.37 8.02
CA ALA A 485 2.63 -27.53 6.71
C ALA A 485 1.75 -26.94 5.59
N GLU A 486 0.45 -27.28 5.56
CA GLU A 486 -0.49 -26.73 4.57
C GLU A 486 -0.64 -25.21 4.73
N ARG A 487 -0.70 -24.73 5.97
CA ARG A 487 -0.83 -23.30 6.29
C ARG A 487 0.35 -22.52 5.75
N HIS A 488 1.57 -22.97 6.03
CA HIS A 488 2.79 -22.33 5.55
C HIS A 488 2.95 -22.43 4.03
N GLN A 489 2.60 -23.57 3.41
CA GLN A 489 2.60 -23.69 1.96
C GLN A 489 1.65 -22.68 1.29
N ARG A 490 0.46 -22.48 1.88
CA ARG A 490 -0.50 -21.45 1.41
C ARG A 490 0.06 -20.05 1.61
N ALA A 491 0.62 -19.76 2.78
CA ALA A 491 1.24 -18.46 3.07
C ALA A 491 2.39 -18.17 2.09
N HIS A 492 3.30 -19.12 1.84
CA HIS A 492 4.38 -19.00 0.87
C HIS A 492 3.87 -18.73 -0.54
N SER A 493 2.82 -19.44 -0.97
CA SER A 493 2.21 -19.19 -2.29
C SER A 493 1.65 -17.76 -2.40
N LEU A 494 1.06 -17.23 -1.33
CA LEU A 494 0.51 -15.88 -1.31
C LEU A 494 1.60 -14.80 -1.25
N TRP A 495 2.64 -15.01 -0.43
CA TRP A 495 3.82 -14.16 -0.43
C TRP A 495 4.48 -14.12 -1.81
N TRP A 496 4.63 -15.27 -2.47
CA TRP A 496 5.23 -15.32 -3.79
C TRP A 496 4.42 -14.51 -4.80
N GLN A 497 3.10 -14.68 -4.81
CA GLN A 497 2.20 -13.88 -5.65
C GLN A 497 2.33 -12.37 -5.36
N ALA A 498 2.41 -11.97 -4.10
CA ALA A 498 2.60 -10.57 -3.75
C ALA A 498 3.96 -10.05 -4.26
N SER A 499 5.01 -10.86 -4.17
CA SER A 499 6.34 -10.49 -4.65
C SER A 499 6.41 -10.32 -6.16
N GLU A 500 5.71 -11.16 -6.93
CA GLU A 500 5.59 -11.03 -8.40
C GLU A 500 4.96 -9.68 -8.82
N GLN A 501 4.19 -9.07 -7.93
CA GLN A 501 3.52 -7.78 -8.13
C GLN A 501 4.30 -6.58 -7.56
N GLY A 502 5.55 -6.79 -7.09
CA GLY A 502 6.44 -5.72 -6.62
C GLY A 502 6.48 -5.54 -5.10
N ASN A 503 5.99 -6.51 -4.32
CA ASN A 503 6.17 -6.50 -2.87
C ASN A 503 7.57 -6.97 -2.47
N GLU A 504 8.45 -6.01 -2.25
CA GLU A 504 9.85 -6.26 -1.92
C GLU A 504 10.04 -7.05 -0.60
N HIS A 505 9.14 -6.86 0.37
CA HIS A 505 9.19 -7.57 1.65
C HIS A 505 8.70 -9.01 1.53
N ALA A 506 7.79 -9.31 0.59
CA ALA A 506 7.25 -10.65 0.46
C ALA A 506 8.32 -11.66 0.03
N ALA A 507 9.15 -11.31 -0.97
CA ALA A 507 10.27 -12.15 -1.40
C ALA A 507 11.31 -12.35 -0.29
N LEU A 508 11.58 -11.31 0.50
CA LEU A 508 12.44 -11.40 1.68
C LEU A 508 11.91 -12.42 2.70
N LEU A 509 10.61 -12.36 3.03
CA LEU A 509 9.98 -13.29 3.97
C LEU A 509 10.02 -14.74 3.49
N ILE A 510 9.87 -14.98 2.18
CA ILE A 510 10.03 -16.31 1.58
C ILE A 510 11.48 -16.80 1.71
N GLY A 511 12.44 -15.92 1.44
CA GLY A 511 13.85 -16.22 1.63
C GLY A 511 14.16 -16.60 3.08
N ASP A 512 13.64 -15.83 4.04
CA ASP A 512 13.75 -16.14 5.47
C ASP A 512 13.10 -17.49 5.81
N ALA A 513 11.95 -17.79 5.23
CA ALA A 513 11.27 -19.06 5.49
C ALA A 513 12.11 -20.26 5.02
N TYR A 514 12.71 -20.22 3.83
CA TYR A 514 13.61 -21.26 3.35
C TYR A 514 14.94 -21.30 4.13
N TYR A 515 15.49 -20.13 4.46
CA TYR A 515 16.76 -20.00 5.18
C TYR A 515 16.68 -20.56 6.60
N TYR A 516 15.57 -20.33 7.30
CA TYR A 516 15.35 -20.82 8.67
C TYR A 516 14.59 -22.15 8.73
N GLY A 517 14.02 -22.62 7.62
CA GLY A 517 13.17 -23.81 7.60
C GLY A 517 11.81 -23.61 8.29
N ARG A 518 11.21 -22.41 8.18
CA ARG A 518 9.88 -22.13 8.73
C ARG A 518 8.83 -22.70 7.78
N GLY A 519 8.09 -23.72 8.23
CA GLY A 519 7.05 -24.37 7.44
C GLY A 519 7.51 -25.15 6.21
N THR A 520 8.82 -25.22 5.97
CA THR A 520 9.46 -25.93 4.86
C THR A 520 10.80 -26.51 5.31
N ALA A 521 11.31 -27.49 4.57
CA ALA A 521 12.68 -27.95 4.79
C ALA A 521 13.66 -26.79 4.50
N ARG A 522 14.71 -26.72 5.32
CA ARG A 522 15.76 -25.71 5.17
C ARG A 522 16.44 -25.88 3.80
N ASP A 523 16.42 -24.81 3.01
CA ASP A 523 16.91 -24.82 1.62
C ASP A 523 17.61 -23.49 1.32
N TYR A 524 18.93 -23.48 1.43
CA TYR A 524 19.71 -22.26 1.23
C TYR A 524 19.75 -21.80 -0.23
N GLU A 525 19.60 -22.70 -1.20
CA GLU A 525 19.61 -22.33 -2.61
C GLU A 525 18.33 -21.58 -2.97
N ARG A 526 17.16 -22.09 -2.55
CA ARG A 526 15.88 -21.39 -2.71
C ARG A 526 15.82 -20.09 -1.92
N ALA A 527 16.43 -20.04 -0.75
CA ALA A 527 16.55 -18.80 0.01
C ALA A 527 17.33 -17.74 -0.79
N ALA A 528 18.45 -18.13 -1.41
CA ALA A 528 19.25 -17.24 -2.25
C ALA A 528 18.46 -16.74 -3.47
N GLU A 529 17.68 -17.60 -4.13
CA GLU A 529 16.81 -17.21 -5.25
C GLU A 529 15.78 -16.16 -4.83
N ALA A 530 15.10 -16.38 -3.70
CA ALA A 530 14.12 -15.44 -3.17
C ALA A 530 14.77 -14.10 -2.77
N TYR A 531 15.94 -14.12 -2.13
CA TYR A 531 16.68 -12.90 -1.81
C TYR A 531 17.21 -12.17 -3.05
N MET A 532 17.62 -12.89 -4.10
CA MET A 532 17.98 -12.28 -5.39
C MET A 532 16.77 -11.59 -6.03
N HIS A 533 15.58 -12.20 -5.94
CA HIS A 533 14.34 -11.57 -6.39
C HIS A 533 14.03 -10.31 -5.58
N ALA A 534 14.10 -10.36 -4.24
CA ALA A 534 13.92 -9.19 -3.38
C ALA A 534 14.97 -8.08 -3.66
N LYS A 535 16.22 -8.47 -3.92
CA LYS A 535 17.28 -7.54 -4.34
C LYS A 535 16.94 -6.84 -5.64
N SER A 536 16.36 -7.54 -6.63
CA SER A 536 15.95 -6.92 -7.90
C SER A 536 14.91 -5.81 -7.70
N GLN A 537 14.20 -5.83 -6.57
CA GLN A 537 13.25 -4.81 -6.14
C GLN A 537 13.89 -3.73 -5.23
N SER A 538 15.22 -3.76 -5.04
CA SER A 538 16.03 -2.88 -4.19
C SER A 538 15.88 -3.08 -2.68
N ASN A 539 15.53 -4.28 -2.21
CA ASN A 539 15.41 -4.54 -0.77
C ASN A 539 16.79 -4.63 -0.09
N ALA A 540 17.09 -3.68 0.81
CA ALA A 540 18.39 -3.60 1.48
C ALA A 540 18.67 -4.78 2.44
N GLN A 541 17.64 -5.33 3.09
CA GLN A 541 17.80 -6.48 3.98
C GLN A 541 18.13 -7.75 3.18
N ALA A 542 17.52 -7.94 2.02
CA ALA A 542 17.85 -9.05 1.13
C ALA A 542 19.29 -8.94 0.60
N MET A 543 19.74 -7.72 0.25
CA MET A 543 21.15 -7.47 -0.10
C MET A 543 22.08 -7.87 1.04
N PHE A 544 21.77 -7.45 2.28
CA PHE A 544 22.54 -7.84 3.45
C PHE A 544 22.57 -9.37 3.63
N ASN A 545 21.42 -10.03 3.51
CA ASN A 545 21.32 -11.49 3.65
C ASN A 545 22.13 -12.23 2.59
N LEU A 546 22.12 -11.78 1.32
CA LEU A 546 22.98 -12.32 0.26
C LEU A 546 24.47 -12.15 0.59
N GLY A 547 24.84 -10.99 1.14
CA GLY A 547 26.19 -10.75 1.64
C GLY A 547 26.59 -11.75 2.72
N TYR A 548 25.70 -11.98 3.69
CA TYR A 548 25.90 -12.96 4.76
C TYR A 548 26.04 -14.39 4.24
N MET A 549 25.22 -14.78 3.27
CA MET A 549 25.30 -16.12 2.66
C MET A 549 26.62 -16.34 1.93
N HIS A 550 27.14 -15.33 1.22
CA HIS A 550 28.48 -15.39 0.61
C HIS A 550 29.61 -15.36 1.64
N GLU A 551 29.46 -14.64 2.76
CA GLU A 551 30.45 -14.64 3.85
C GLU A 551 30.59 -16.03 4.49
N HIS A 552 29.50 -16.81 4.56
CA HIS A 552 29.49 -18.11 5.23
C HIS A 552 29.42 -19.32 4.29
N GLY A 553 29.33 -19.10 2.97
CA GLY A 553 29.23 -20.17 1.97
C GLY A 553 27.95 -21.00 2.07
N GLN A 554 26.83 -20.39 2.47
CA GLN A 554 25.54 -21.08 2.69
C GLN A 554 24.65 -20.99 1.45
N GLY A 555 24.49 -22.10 0.71
CA GLY A 555 23.71 -22.15 -0.54
C GLY A 555 24.30 -21.32 -1.70
N LEU A 556 25.35 -20.56 -1.42
CA LEU A 556 26.09 -19.74 -2.37
C LEU A 556 27.58 -19.99 -2.16
N PRO A 557 28.42 -19.83 -3.20
CA PRO A 557 29.86 -19.98 -3.06
C PRO A 557 30.42 -18.96 -2.07
N PHE A 558 31.35 -19.41 -1.24
CA PHE A 558 32.09 -18.55 -0.31
C PHE A 558 32.90 -17.50 -1.09
N ASP A 559 32.55 -16.23 -0.92
CA ASP A 559 33.18 -15.09 -1.60
C ASP A 559 33.09 -13.80 -0.76
N LEU A 560 34.19 -13.47 -0.08
CA LEU A 560 34.27 -12.28 0.76
C LEU A 560 34.24 -10.96 -0.03
N HIS A 561 34.66 -10.95 -1.29
CA HIS A 561 34.62 -9.74 -2.12
C HIS A 561 33.19 -9.43 -2.53
N LEU A 562 32.45 -10.46 -2.94
CA LEU A 562 31.05 -10.33 -3.28
C LEU A 562 30.19 -10.04 -2.05
N ALA A 563 30.50 -10.66 -0.90
CA ALA A 563 29.87 -10.33 0.38
C ALA A 563 30.01 -8.84 0.73
N LYS A 564 31.23 -8.30 0.67
CA LYS A 564 31.48 -6.86 0.87
C LYS A 564 30.65 -5.99 -0.07
N ARG A 565 30.60 -6.35 -1.37
CA ARG A 565 29.84 -5.59 -2.37
C ARG A 565 28.35 -5.53 -2.02
N TYR A 566 27.78 -6.65 -1.57
CA TYR A 566 26.37 -6.68 -1.14
C TYR A 566 26.11 -5.86 0.12
N TYR A 567 27.05 -5.85 1.07
CA TYR A 567 26.95 -4.98 2.25
C TYR A 567 27.03 -3.49 1.89
N ASP A 568 27.94 -3.12 1.00
CA ASP A 568 28.04 -1.75 0.49
C ASP A 568 26.74 -1.36 -0.25
N GLU A 569 26.19 -2.24 -1.09
CA GLU A 569 24.92 -2.02 -1.80
C GLU A 569 23.75 -1.84 -0.83
N ALA A 570 23.65 -2.65 0.23
CA ALA A 570 22.61 -2.49 1.26
C ALA A 570 22.66 -1.12 1.94
N LEU A 571 23.87 -0.59 2.19
CA LEU A 571 24.08 0.72 2.82
C LEU A 571 23.67 1.89 1.90
N ASP A 572 23.88 1.75 0.60
CA ASP A 572 23.50 2.76 -0.38
C ASP A 572 21.97 2.89 -0.51
N HIS A 573 21.24 1.79 -0.27
CA HIS A 573 19.78 1.75 -0.36
C HIS A 573 19.06 2.13 0.93
N ASP A 574 19.56 1.72 2.10
CA ASP A 574 18.92 2.04 3.38
C ASP A 574 19.92 2.52 4.44
N ARG A 575 19.65 3.71 4.99
CA ARG A 575 20.44 4.28 6.09
C ARG A 575 20.32 3.47 7.38
N ALA A 576 19.21 2.76 7.60
CA ALA A 576 19.04 1.87 8.74
C ALA A 576 20.01 0.68 8.68
N ALA A 577 20.47 0.30 7.49
CA ALA A 577 21.47 -0.76 7.31
C ALA A 577 22.88 -0.36 7.82
N LYS A 578 23.13 0.92 8.14
CA LYS A 578 24.45 1.41 8.56
C LYS A 578 25.07 0.63 9.71
N LEU A 579 24.32 0.42 10.79
CA LEU A 579 24.83 -0.30 11.94
C LEU A 579 25.16 -1.77 11.61
N PRO A 580 24.21 -2.60 11.11
CA PRO A 580 24.49 -4.00 10.80
C PRO A 580 25.57 -4.16 9.73
N VAL A 581 25.58 -3.32 8.68
CA VAL A 581 26.63 -3.33 7.64
C VAL A 581 28.01 -3.01 8.23
N THR A 582 28.12 -2.01 9.11
CA THR A 582 29.41 -1.66 9.71
C THR A 582 29.96 -2.82 10.56
N LEU A 583 29.09 -3.51 11.30
CA LEU A 583 29.47 -4.69 12.08
C LEU A 583 29.90 -5.84 11.16
N ALA A 584 29.15 -6.11 10.09
CA ALA A 584 29.48 -7.15 9.11
C ALA A 584 30.80 -6.85 8.38
N LEU A 585 31.03 -5.60 7.95
CA LEU A 585 32.31 -5.19 7.35
C LEU A 585 33.48 -5.26 8.32
N SER A 586 33.24 -4.99 9.61
CA SER A 586 34.25 -5.16 10.67
C SER A 586 34.58 -6.64 10.88
N SER A 587 33.56 -7.51 10.93
CA SER A 587 33.72 -8.98 10.93
C SER A 587 34.56 -9.43 9.73
N LEU A 588 34.19 -8.98 8.53
CA LEU A 588 34.88 -9.32 7.28
C LEU A 588 36.35 -8.84 7.27
N TRP A 589 36.63 -7.66 7.84
CA TRP A 589 38.00 -7.19 8.04
C TRP A 589 38.79 -8.08 9.01
N VAL A 590 38.19 -8.50 10.12
CA VAL A 590 38.84 -9.43 11.07
C VAL A 590 39.12 -10.78 10.40
N ARG A 591 38.14 -11.36 9.71
CA ARG A 591 38.29 -12.64 8.96
C ARG A 591 39.40 -12.56 7.91
N LYS A 592 39.51 -11.44 7.19
CA LYS A 592 40.53 -11.24 6.16
C LYS A 592 41.95 -11.09 6.73
N ASN A 593 42.13 -10.42 7.86
CA ASN A 593 43.45 -10.10 8.40
C ASN A 593 43.94 -11.08 9.49
N TYR A 594 43.02 -11.80 10.13
CA TYR A 594 43.31 -12.71 11.24
C TYR A 594 42.59 -14.05 11.07
N ALA A 595 42.66 -14.62 9.86
CA ALA A 595 42.14 -15.97 9.59
C ALA A 595 42.70 -16.99 10.61
N ASP A 596 41.87 -17.96 11.02
CA ASP A 596 42.19 -19.00 12.00
C ASP A 596 42.60 -18.49 13.40
N SER A 597 42.30 -17.23 13.73
CA SER A 597 42.57 -16.66 15.05
C SER A 597 41.45 -16.93 16.05
N PHE A 598 41.79 -16.87 17.34
CA PHE A 598 40.81 -16.88 18.43
C PHE A 598 39.70 -15.84 18.24
N MET A 599 40.00 -14.67 17.65
CA MET A 599 38.99 -13.65 17.39
C MET A 599 37.94 -14.10 16.38
N VAL A 600 38.35 -14.80 15.32
CA VAL A 600 37.41 -15.37 14.33
C VAL A 600 36.56 -16.46 14.97
N HIS A 601 37.16 -17.35 15.77
CA HIS A 601 36.40 -18.35 16.53
C HIS A 601 35.39 -17.74 17.51
N VAL A 602 35.75 -16.64 18.17
CA VAL A 602 34.81 -15.91 19.03
C VAL A 602 33.64 -15.37 18.21
N ILE A 603 33.91 -14.73 17.06
CA ILE A 603 32.87 -14.20 16.16
C ILE A 603 31.95 -15.33 15.67
N ASP A 604 32.50 -16.44 15.22
CA ASP A 604 31.75 -17.60 14.73
C ASP A 604 30.91 -18.28 15.83
N SER A 605 31.33 -18.16 17.09
CA SER A 605 30.57 -18.68 18.24
C SER A 605 29.40 -17.78 18.67
N LEU A 606 29.35 -16.51 18.23
CA LEU A 606 28.30 -15.56 18.64
C LEU A 606 26.87 -16.02 18.30
N PRO A 607 26.57 -16.57 17.11
CA PRO A 607 25.23 -17.06 16.79
C PRO A 607 24.76 -18.21 17.69
N GLU A 608 25.67 -19.00 18.26
CA GLU A 608 25.33 -20.07 19.21
C GLU A 608 25.19 -19.55 20.65
N LEU A 609 25.90 -18.46 20.96
CA LEU A 609 25.88 -17.82 22.28
C LEU A 609 24.64 -16.95 22.45
N TYR A 610 24.23 -16.24 21.40
CA TYR A 610 23.15 -15.25 21.45
C TYR A 610 21.80 -15.83 21.91
N PRO A 611 21.29 -16.96 21.38
CA PRO A 611 20.01 -17.53 21.84
C PRO A 611 20.06 -17.96 23.31
N LYS A 612 21.23 -18.42 23.79
CA LYS A 612 21.42 -18.79 25.20
C LYS A 612 21.46 -17.56 26.09
N LEU A 613 22.06 -16.47 25.60
CA LEU A 613 22.13 -15.20 26.29
C LEU A 613 20.76 -14.52 26.31
N GLU A 614 20.00 -14.56 25.21
CA GLU A 614 18.64 -14.07 25.09
C GLU A 614 17.68 -14.86 25.99
N ALA A 615 17.73 -16.19 25.97
CA ALA A 615 16.97 -17.01 26.91
C ALA A 615 17.37 -16.76 28.37
N TRP A 616 18.66 -16.52 28.65
CA TRP A 616 19.10 -16.11 29.98
C TRP A 616 18.57 -14.71 30.34
N VAL A 617 18.57 -13.76 29.41
CA VAL A 617 18.00 -12.42 29.59
C VAL A 617 16.49 -12.51 29.82
N GLU A 618 15.74 -13.26 29.02
CA GLU A 618 14.30 -13.39 29.24
C GLU A 618 13.99 -14.08 30.57
N ASN A 619 14.66 -15.20 30.88
CA ASN A 619 14.40 -15.93 32.11
C ASN A 619 14.92 -15.23 33.38
N VAL A 620 16.00 -14.44 33.28
CA VAL A 620 16.64 -13.80 34.45
C VAL A 620 16.29 -12.32 34.53
N LEU A 621 16.12 -11.58 33.44
CA LEU A 621 15.80 -10.14 33.46
C LEU A 621 14.30 -9.84 33.40
N MET A 622 13.46 -10.72 32.85
CA MET A 622 12.01 -10.49 32.74
C MET A 622 11.17 -11.17 33.82
N GLU A 623 11.76 -11.91 34.76
CA GLU A 623 11.13 -12.12 36.07
C GLU A 623 11.12 -10.78 36.82
N GLU A 624 9.93 -10.36 37.26
CA GLU A 624 9.66 -9.08 37.96
C GLU A 624 10.53 -8.94 39.23
N GLY A 625 11.75 -8.44 39.06
CA GLY A 625 12.71 -8.28 40.16
C GLY A 625 14.11 -7.79 39.79
N ASN A 626 14.56 -7.95 38.53
CA ASN A 626 15.99 -7.78 38.19
C ASN A 626 16.37 -6.51 37.40
N ALA A 627 15.42 -5.66 37.00
CA ALA A 627 15.72 -4.34 36.39
C ALA A 627 16.43 -3.37 37.37
N THR A 628 16.14 -3.50 38.67
CA THR A 628 16.82 -2.78 39.76
C THR A 628 18.28 -3.24 39.93
N ILE A 629 18.55 -4.54 39.77
CA ILE A 629 19.91 -5.08 39.86
C ILE A 629 20.76 -4.58 38.69
N LEU A 630 20.19 -4.49 37.48
CA LEU A 630 20.93 -4.04 36.31
C LEU A 630 21.18 -2.53 36.31
N THR A 631 20.22 -1.74 36.80
CA THR A 631 20.45 -0.30 37.08
C THR A 631 21.49 -0.11 38.19
N LEU A 632 21.51 -0.93 39.23
CA LEU A 632 22.55 -0.93 40.25
C LEU A 632 23.92 -1.33 39.70
N PHE A 633 23.99 -2.33 38.81
CA PHE A 633 25.23 -2.75 38.15
C PHE A 633 25.77 -1.67 37.20
N ALA A 634 24.89 -1.07 36.39
CA ALA A 634 25.24 0.06 35.53
C ALA A 634 25.74 1.25 36.38
N CYS A 635 25.04 1.59 37.47
CA CYS A 635 25.48 2.61 38.42
C CYS A 635 26.83 2.26 39.05
N LEU A 636 27.05 1.00 39.46
CA LEU A 636 28.30 0.54 40.05
C LEU A 636 29.46 0.65 39.05
N ILE A 637 29.27 0.21 37.80
CA ILE A 637 30.27 0.35 36.72
C ILE A 637 30.55 1.83 36.45
N THR A 638 29.52 2.67 36.44
CA THR A 638 29.66 4.12 36.24
C THR A 638 30.44 4.76 37.40
N VAL A 639 30.16 4.37 38.64
CA VAL A 639 30.87 4.82 39.85
C VAL A 639 32.33 4.36 39.82
N LEU A 640 32.59 3.10 39.49
CA LEU A 640 33.95 2.55 39.36
C LEU A 640 34.73 3.29 38.26
N TYR A 641 34.09 3.54 37.11
CA TYR A 641 34.68 4.32 36.03
C TYR A 641 35.01 5.77 36.44
N LEU A 642 34.08 6.45 37.13
CA LEU A 642 34.30 7.81 37.65
C LEU A 642 35.41 7.84 38.71
N ARG A 643 35.49 6.81 39.57
CA ARG A 643 36.52 6.69 40.61
C ARG A 643 37.90 6.40 40.01
N GLU A 644 37.96 5.56 38.98
CA GLU A 644 39.17 5.30 38.20
C GLU A 644 39.65 6.59 37.49
N ARG A 645 38.72 7.35 36.91
CA ARG A 645 39.01 8.66 36.29
C ARG A 645 39.53 9.68 37.30
N GLN A 646 38.92 9.77 38.49
CA GLN A 646 39.40 10.63 39.58
C GLN A 646 40.79 10.22 40.06
N ARG A 647 41.08 8.92 40.19
CA ARG A 647 42.43 8.43 40.52
C ARG A 647 43.46 8.81 39.46
N ARG A 648 43.11 8.71 38.17
CA ARG A 648 43.98 9.17 37.08
C ARG A 648 44.24 10.67 37.13
N GLN A 649 43.24 11.49 37.46
CA GLN A 649 43.41 12.94 37.64
C GLN A 649 44.21 13.31 38.90
N ALA A 650 44.03 12.58 40.01
CA ALA A 650 44.81 12.77 41.23
C ALA A 650 46.28 12.35 41.07
N GLY A 651 46.55 11.30 40.28
CA GLY A 651 47.92 10.90 39.92
C GLY A 651 48.65 11.93 39.06
N VAL A 652 47.93 12.63 38.19
CA VAL A 652 48.48 13.75 37.39
C VAL A 652 48.77 14.97 38.28
N ALA A 653 47.88 15.30 39.23
CA ALA A 653 48.10 16.40 40.18
C ALA A 653 49.24 16.13 41.19
N ALA A 654 49.45 14.88 41.60
CA ALA A 654 50.58 14.49 42.46
C ALA A 654 51.93 14.50 41.72
N GLY A 655 51.93 14.31 40.39
CA GLY A 655 53.12 14.38 39.55
C GLY A 655 53.63 15.81 39.31
N GLU A 656 52.78 16.83 39.42
CA GLU A 656 53.18 18.24 39.29
C GLU A 656 53.78 18.84 40.57
N VAL A 657 53.64 18.19 41.73
CA VAL A 657 54.15 18.70 43.03
C VAL A 657 55.55 18.16 43.36
N ALA A 658 56.07 17.19 42.60
CA ALA A 658 57.37 16.57 42.84
C ALA A 658 58.44 17.01 41.81
N GLN A 659 58.81 18.29 41.81
CA GLN A 659 60.12 18.74 41.34
C GLN A 659 60.81 19.57 42.43
N PRO A 660 61.91 19.09 43.04
CA PRO A 660 62.65 19.88 44.03
C PRO A 660 63.54 20.92 43.35
N ASN A 661 63.36 22.18 43.74
CA ASN A 661 64.22 23.31 43.40
C ASN A 661 65.65 23.09 43.94
N LEU A 662 66.66 23.14 43.06
CA LEU A 662 68.06 23.37 43.44
C LEU A 662 68.28 24.87 43.71
N PRO A 663 68.95 25.26 44.82
CA PRO A 663 69.19 26.66 45.14
C PRO A 663 70.46 27.18 44.44
N ASN A 664 70.35 28.31 43.74
CA ASN A 664 71.49 29.15 43.37
C ASN A 664 71.46 30.41 44.25
N GLU A 665 72.25 30.41 45.33
CA GLU A 665 72.62 31.63 46.04
C GLU A 665 73.87 32.26 45.40
N LEU A 666 73.63 33.41 44.80
CA LEU A 666 74.34 34.69 45.01
C LEU A 666 75.88 34.71 45.10
N GLY A 667 76.44 35.47 44.16
CA GLY A 667 77.21 36.65 44.57
C GLY A 667 78.68 36.70 44.13
N VAL A 668 78.97 37.62 43.22
CA VAL A 668 79.69 38.90 43.46
C VAL A 668 80.52 39.27 42.21
N PRO A 669 80.49 40.53 41.76
CA PRO A 669 81.08 40.97 40.50
C PRO A 669 82.53 41.48 40.65
N ALA A 670 83.25 41.50 39.53
CA ALA A 670 84.19 42.54 39.05
C ALA A 670 85.43 41.96 38.35
N ARG A 671 85.38 41.82 37.02
CA ARG A 671 86.17 42.57 36.03
C ARG A 671 85.96 42.00 34.63
#